data_AF-D8G4R3-F1
#
_entry.id   AF-D8G4R3-F1
#
_cell.length_a   1.000
_cell.length_b   1.000
_cell.length_c   1.000
_cell.angle_alpha   90.00
_cell.angle_beta   90.00
_cell.angle_gamma   90.00
#
_symmetry.space_group_name_H-M   'P 1'
#
loop_
_entity.id
_entity.type
_entity.pdbx_description
1 polymer ?
#
loop_
_entity_poly.entity_id
_entity_poly.type
_entity_poly.pdbx_seq_one_letter_code
_entity_poly.pdbx_strand_id
1 'polypeptide(L)'
;MKRIFLVGAPRSGTTILQSLLAAHPLMISFPETRFFQYLLPKFEYPISVDDRMKIFLIEEINRPEYLSCFNAEQSELEKANCLIKILDNLAFEQDKSVWLEKTPEHIYCIEYLEKLLPDALFIHILRNGIDVITSMYEASRNSPDAWGGEWKLEHCITRWQEAISINYLYANKKNHILVKYQELVEDPSMALANICKFIGIKFDNSMLVKYKETSQKMSLGAVWHQGIERQIQKSNHHKYYSIFQQINIHYIINQIKPLKNQISHKQRVEITEKIVDIFAPLSFERLLCRVEMEGEYLGNIELPFCDGVVSRFVLADAIATKFYLPILSRFFERKIGKNPIKVIDSLTKNQQLKKVWQIFLQDIWGQAEWSLENFYNPKLFEAAIAEHIDTKLLTIEVSEPLTNIEVSLPEIDVLLTVGGVPIGIVTVPVKENSISAQTLRTTLIKASGFELCRVCVREVLLGKPLNDLTSLRSHLAELAKTRTRTRFPDWLNAADSNGIYPKNSLLLGRNLGTIGSSTNRRATLPMGMVIELTQLWETTGSPILTNSTEENLGRVIYAPELLLPNSPTSIDSPEFQPSQDVNKIESNIGGKLLGAFPLANFPGKFRLLQLNLKCHWEHLTNRKLYKGLSEFTARNTDNSNSSLATRGTAQMPILRYRHVCPQLEGATIGYNVTPDNFEKQLQYLSKNNFYSAVWEDWEKATTTGTLLPGKPILITFDGGYLDFFNYAWPLLKRYGFKATVLLVAERIGTTNSWERADSPEVPLLGWPEICQLRDEGVEFGSLGTTYQPLSLLSPTEIVQEAVRSRSILEQGLGRSVKTFAYPYGDFDPVVQHLIGACGYTYGLSCLSGVNGLNNNLLALRRIDLMGSDSLSDFATQLSYKLPIVSRIYRRASEFVRHLAGH
;
A
#
# COMPACT_ATOMS: atom_id res chain seq x y z
N MET A 1 42.55 -6.88 16.34
CA MET A 1 41.36 -7.72 16.11
C MET A 1 40.20 -6.81 15.71
N LYS A 2 39.39 -7.17 14.72
CA LYS A 2 38.07 -6.57 14.49
C LYS A 2 37.01 -7.44 15.18
N ARG A 3 36.11 -6.81 15.94
CA ARG A 3 35.14 -7.49 16.81
C ARG A 3 33.74 -7.16 16.32
N ILE A 4 32.96 -8.17 15.97
CA ILE A 4 31.64 -8.00 15.34
C ILE A 4 30.57 -8.70 16.19
N PHE A 5 29.46 -8.00 16.44
CA PHE A 5 28.24 -8.56 17.02
C PHE A 5 27.13 -8.59 15.97
N LEU A 6 26.57 -9.77 15.70
CA LEU A 6 25.39 -9.93 14.84
C LEU A 6 24.12 -10.07 15.68
N VAL A 7 23.30 -9.02 15.61
CA VAL A 7 22.18 -8.75 16.52
C VAL A 7 20.85 -8.62 15.76
N GLY A 8 19.73 -8.80 16.47
CA GLY A 8 18.39 -8.68 15.88
C GLY A 8 17.33 -9.41 16.71
N ALA A 9 16.11 -9.46 16.19
CA ALA A 9 15.09 -10.34 16.77
C ALA A 9 15.49 -11.83 16.60
N PRO A 10 15.19 -12.72 17.56
CA PRO A 10 15.36 -14.17 17.36
C PRO A 10 14.62 -14.64 16.10
N ARG A 11 15.18 -15.63 15.38
CA ARG A 11 14.65 -16.17 14.10
C ARG A 11 14.55 -15.17 12.93
N SER A 12 15.07 -13.95 13.04
CA SER A 12 15.13 -12.97 11.93
C SER A 12 16.01 -13.38 10.74
N GLY A 13 16.94 -14.33 10.93
CA GLY A 13 17.89 -14.78 9.89
C GLY A 13 19.35 -14.72 10.32
N THR A 14 19.64 -14.25 11.53
CA THR A 14 20.99 -14.11 12.11
C THR A 14 21.89 -15.34 11.88
N THR A 15 21.43 -16.57 12.09
CA THR A 15 22.28 -17.77 11.91
C THR A 15 22.64 -18.07 10.45
N ILE A 16 21.80 -17.68 9.48
CA ILE A 16 22.14 -17.78 8.05
C ILE A 16 23.23 -16.75 7.72
N LEU A 17 23.04 -15.50 8.14
CA LEU A 17 24.04 -14.45 7.94
C LEU A 17 25.36 -14.76 8.67
N GLN A 18 25.31 -15.34 9.87
CA GLN A 18 26.49 -15.87 10.57
C GLN A 18 27.23 -16.91 9.72
N SER A 19 26.51 -17.85 9.12
CA SER A 19 27.09 -18.92 8.30
C SER A 19 27.76 -18.39 7.04
N LEU A 20 27.17 -17.37 6.40
CA LEU A 20 27.74 -16.66 5.24
C LEU A 20 29.01 -15.88 5.62
N LEU A 21 28.97 -15.12 6.72
CA LEU A 21 30.09 -14.30 7.18
C LEU A 21 31.26 -15.14 7.70
N ALA A 22 30.99 -16.17 8.49
CA ALA A 22 32.00 -17.06 9.07
C ALA A 22 32.71 -17.95 8.05
N ALA A 23 32.18 -18.07 6.82
CA ALA A 23 32.86 -18.74 5.71
C ALA A 23 33.95 -17.88 5.03
N HIS A 24 34.05 -16.58 5.37
CA HIS A 24 35.10 -15.69 4.88
C HIS A 24 36.49 -16.05 5.46
N PRO A 25 37.58 -16.07 4.65
CA PRO A 25 38.88 -16.57 5.09
C PRO A 25 39.47 -15.84 6.31
N LEU A 26 39.25 -14.52 6.45
CA LEU A 26 39.78 -13.73 7.57
C LEU A 26 38.95 -13.79 8.87
N MET A 27 37.81 -14.51 8.88
CA MET A 27 36.86 -14.52 9.99
C MET A 27 36.84 -15.85 10.75
N ILE A 28 36.52 -15.77 12.05
CA ILE A 28 36.00 -16.88 12.88
C ILE A 28 34.62 -16.49 13.45
N SER A 29 33.79 -17.48 13.76
CA SER A 29 32.56 -17.28 14.54
C SER A 29 32.32 -18.47 15.46
N PHE A 30 31.43 -18.29 16.44
CA PHE A 30 31.27 -19.17 17.59
C PHE A 30 29.79 -19.59 17.79
N PRO A 31 29.51 -20.59 18.62
CA PRO A 31 28.20 -20.79 19.24
C PRO A 31 27.71 -19.52 19.97
N GLU A 32 26.42 -19.48 20.33
CA GLU A 32 25.81 -18.31 20.99
C GLU A 32 26.39 -18.14 22.38
N THR A 33 27.39 -17.26 22.58
CA THR A 33 28.00 -17.08 23.92
C THR A 33 26.93 -16.77 24.97
N ARG A 34 25.89 -16.02 24.58
CA ARG A 34 24.80 -15.52 25.44
C ARG A 34 25.32 -14.77 26.66
N PHE A 35 26.59 -14.36 26.71
CA PHE A 35 27.20 -13.87 27.95
C PHE A 35 26.57 -12.56 28.41
N PHE A 36 26.48 -11.56 27.52
CA PHE A 36 26.10 -10.20 27.91
C PHE A 36 24.61 -10.07 28.27
N GLN A 37 23.75 -11.02 27.87
CA GLN A 37 22.35 -11.03 28.30
C GLN A 37 22.18 -11.46 29.78
N TYR A 38 23.08 -12.27 30.35
CA TYR A 38 23.04 -12.65 31.78
C TYR A 38 23.51 -11.50 32.70
N LEU A 39 24.18 -10.48 32.14
CA LEU A 39 24.57 -9.25 32.84
C LEU A 39 23.47 -8.17 32.82
N LEU A 40 22.26 -8.48 32.32
CA LEU A 40 21.15 -7.54 32.28
C LEU A 40 20.10 -7.86 33.36
N PRO A 41 19.86 -6.97 34.34
CA PRO A 41 18.81 -7.13 35.36
C PRO A 41 17.37 -7.24 34.82
N LYS A 42 17.15 -7.11 33.51
CA LYS A 42 15.85 -7.28 32.84
C LYS A 42 15.44 -8.76 32.68
N PHE A 43 16.38 -9.70 32.82
CA PHE A 43 16.14 -11.11 32.54
C PHE A 43 16.61 -12.00 33.69
N GLU A 44 15.67 -12.69 34.35
CA GLU A 44 15.99 -13.78 35.27
C GLU A 44 16.34 -15.04 34.47
N TYR A 45 17.48 -15.66 34.77
CA TYR A 45 17.92 -16.93 34.16
C TYR A 45 18.03 -18.03 35.23
N PRO A 46 17.78 -19.30 34.87
CA PRO A 46 17.82 -20.43 35.81
C PRO A 46 19.24 -20.88 36.20
N ILE A 47 20.29 -20.31 35.59
CA ILE A 47 21.70 -20.62 35.85
C ILE A 47 22.52 -19.33 35.94
N SER A 48 23.67 -19.38 36.63
CA SER A 48 24.57 -18.22 36.71
C SER A 48 25.31 -17.96 35.38
N VAL A 49 25.88 -16.76 35.24
CA VAL A 49 26.77 -16.44 34.11
C VAL A 49 28.00 -17.36 34.07
N ASP A 50 28.50 -17.79 35.24
CA ASP A 50 29.65 -18.69 35.35
C ASP A 50 29.28 -20.11 34.90
N ASP A 51 28.06 -20.58 35.19
CA ASP A 51 27.55 -21.86 34.69
C ASP A 51 27.27 -21.81 33.18
N ARG A 52 26.75 -20.67 32.67
CA ARG A 52 26.63 -20.44 31.23
C ARG A 52 27.99 -20.53 30.53
N MET A 53 29.04 -19.96 31.14
CA MET A 53 30.41 -20.03 30.61
C MET A 53 31.04 -21.42 30.74
N LYS A 54 30.70 -22.22 31.76
CA LYS A 54 31.08 -23.65 31.81
C LYS A 54 30.55 -24.40 30.59
N ILE A 55 29.25 -24.28 30.30
CA ILE A 55 28.63 -24.91 29.12
C ILE A 55 29.31 -24.42 27.82
N PHE A 56 29.55 -23.10 27.68
CA PHE A 56 30.19 -22.56 26.49
C PHE A 56 31.60 -23.12 26.27
N LEU A 57 32.45 -23.03 27.30
CA LEU A 57 33.85 -23.41 27.19
C LEU A 57 34.06 -24.93 27.13
N ILE A 58 33.29 -25.72 27.88
CA ILE A 58 33.46 -27.18 27.93
C ILE A 58 32.71 -27.85 26.77
N GLU A 59 31.40 -27.62 26.68
CA GLU A 59 30.49 -28.41 25.86
C GLU A 59 30.38 -27.88 24.43
N GLU A 60 30.39 -26.56 24.25
CA GLU A 60 30.14 -25.94 22.94
C GLU A 60 31.41 -25.63 22.12
N ILE A 61 32.53 -25.24 22.75
CA ILE A 61 33.80 -24.97 22.02
C ILE A 61 34.99 -25.90 22.38
N ASN A 62 34.85 -26.79 23.37
CA ASN A 62 35.90 -27.70 23.83
C ASN A 62 37.25 -27.00 24.09
N ARG A 63 37.22 -26.08 25.06
CA ARG A 63 38.34 -25.27 25.60
C ARG A 63 38.24 -25.13 27.13
N PRO A 64 38.22 -26.22 27.90
CA PRO A 64 38.10 -26.17 29.37
C PRO A 64 39.24 -25.40 30.06
N GLU A 65 40.41 -25.22 29.44
CA GLU A 65 41.53 -24.43 29.96
C GLU A 65 41.15 -22.98 30.26
N TYR A 66 40.24 -22.39 29.48
CA TYR A 66 39.77 -21.01 29.67
C TYR A 66 38.80 -20.84 30.84
N LEU A 67 38.33 -21.93 31.48
CA LEU A 67 37.56 -21.84 32.74
C LEU A 67 38.31 -21.09 33.84
N SER A 68 39.65 -21.24 33.86
CA SER A 68 40.55 -20.56 34.79
C SER A 68 40.49 -19.03 34.74
N CYS A 69 39.93 -18.46 33.68
CA CYS A 69 39.74 -17.02 33.52
C CYS A 69 38.47 -16.48 34.20
N PHE A 70 37.57 -17.35 34.69
CA PHE A 70 36.32 -16.99 35.36
C PHE A 70 36.33 -17.46 36.82
N ASN A 71 36.00 -16.55 37.75
CA ASN A 71 35.84 -16.88 39.17
C ASN A 71 34.65 -16.10 39.79
N ALA A 72 34.22 -16.50 40.99
CA ALA A 72 33.03 -15.93 41.63
C ALA A 72 33.24 -14.51 42.20
N GLU A 73 34.49 -14.06 42.38
CA GLU A 73 34.83 -12.78 43.02
C GLU A 73 35.00 -11.63 42.01
N GLN A 74 35.25 -11.95 40.74
CA GLN A 74 35.33 -10.97 39.65
C GLN A 74 34.04 -10.17 39.46
N SER A 75 34.20 -8.87 39.21
CA SER A 75 33.13 -8.02 38.71
C SER A 75 32.67 -8.45 37.30
N GLU A 76 31.45 -8.06 36.94
CA GLU A 76 30.88 -8.28 35.61
C GLU A 76 31.79 -7.76 34.49
N LEU A 77 32.45 -6.62 34.74
CA LEU A 77 33.39 -5.99 33.82
C LEU A 77 34.66 -6.82 33.62
N GLU A 78 35.18 -7.46 34.67
CA GLU A 78 36.34 -8.36 34.56
C GLU A 78 35.96 -9.63 33.79
N LYS A 79 34.81 -10.25 34.11
CA LYS A 79 34.29 -11.41 33.36
C LYS A 79 34.07 -11.09 31.88
N ALA A 80 33.54 -9.91 31.58
CA ALA A 80 33.38 -9.42 30.21
C ALA A 80 34.72 -9.28 29.47
N ASN A 81 35.72 -8.65 30.10
CA ASN A 81 37.06 -8.52 29.52
C ASN A 81 37.75 -9.88 29.34
N CYS A 82 37.55 -10.83 30.26
CA CYS A 82 38.02 -12.21 30.13
C CYS A 82 37.41 -12.90 28.90
N LEU A 83 36.09 -12.84 28.70
CA LEU A 83 35.47 -13.41 27.50
C LEU A 83 36.02 -12.78 26.21
N ILE A 84 36.10 -11.44 26.13
CA ILE A 84 36.61 -10.77 24.93
C ILE A 84 38.07 -11.17 24.63
N LYS A 85 38.90 -11.33 25.66
CA LYS A 85 40.28 -11.83 25.50
C LYS A 85 40.31 -13.28 25.00
N ILE A 86 39.39 -14.12 25.44
CA ILE A 86 39.25 -15.51 24.94
C ILE A 86 38.83 -15.51 23.46
N LEU A 87 37.84 -14.69 23.05
CA LEU A 87 37.42 -14.61 21.64
C LEU A 87 38.52 -14.02 20.74
N ASP A 88 39.26 -13.02 21.22
CA ASP A 88 40.46 -12.50 20.54
C ASP A 88 41.53 -13.60 20.38
N ASN A 89 41.85 -14.35 21.45
CA ASN A 89 42.81 -15.47 21.41
C ASN A 89 42.39 -16.56 20.41
N LEU A 90 41.14 -17.02 20.44
CA LEU A 90 40.63 -18.05 19.55
C LEU A 90 40.66 -17.64 18.07
N ALA A 91 40.57 -16.34 17.79
CA ALA A 91 40.79 -15.80 16.45
C ALA A 91 42.28 -15.82 16.07
N PHE A 92 43.19 -15.42 16.96
CA PHE A 92 44.63 -15.52 16.73
C PHE A 92 45.12 -16.97 16.58
N GLU A 93 44.57 -17.94 17.33
CA GLU A 93 44.84 -19.39 17.20
C GLU A 93 44.58 -19.92 15.78
N GLN A 94 43.72 -19.26 14.99
CA GLN A 94 43.30 -19.67 13.65
C GLN A 94 43.74 -18.69 12.54
N ASP A 95 44.73 -17.82 12.83
CA ASP A 95 45.22 -16.75 11.93
C ASP A 95 44.09 -15.83 11.39
N LYS A 96 43.14 -15.48 12.25
CA LYS A 96 42.00 -14.61 11.92
C LYS A 96 42.22 -13.21 12.47
N SER A 97 41.89 -12.22 11.64
CA SER A 97 41.95 -10.80 12.02
C SER A 97 40.58 -10.23 12.42
N VAL A 98 39.52 -11.03 12.27
CA VAL A 98 38.13 -10.68 12.56
C VAL A 98 37.46 -11.83 13.32
N TRP A 99 36.70 -11.54 14.37
CA TRP A 99 35.72 -12.48 14.91
C TRP A 99 34.29 -11.95 14.90
N LEU A 100 33.34 -12.87 14.83
CA LEU A 100 31.90 -12.63 14.83
C LEU A 100 31.25 -13.40 15.98
N GLU A 101 30.76 -12.67 16.98
CA GLU A 101 29.83 -13.20 17.97
C GLU A 101 28.41 -13.03 17.42
N LYS A 102 27.59 -14.08 17.55
CA LYS A 102 26.16 -14.03 17.24
C LYS A 102 25.38 -14.62 18.40
N THR A 103 24.85 -13.73 19.23
CA THR A 103 23.65 -13.95 20.02
C THR A 103 22.65 -12.83 19.67
N PRO A 104 21.44 -13.11 19.14
CA PRO A 104 20.51 -12.06 18.68
C PRO A 104 20.18 -11.05 19.79
N GLU A 105 19.98 -11.59 21.00
CA GLU A 105 19.72 -10.89 22.27
C GLU A 105 20.78 -9.86 22.69
N HIS A 106 22.00 -9.89 22.16
CA HIS A 106 22.97 -8.82 22.41
C HIS A 106 22.51 -7.46 21.85
N ILE A 107 21.40 -7.43 21.08
CA ILE A 107 20.64 -6.20 20.79
C ILE A 107 20.22 -5.42 22.05
N TYR A 108 19.92 -6.08 23.16
CA TYR A 108 19.57 -5.43 24.43
C TYR A 108 20.81 -4.93 25.20
N CYS A 109 22.01 -5.37 24.81
CA CYS A 109 23.28 -5.09 25.48
C CYS A 109 24.09 -3.98 24.77
N ILE A 110 23.61 -3.42 23.66
CA ILE A 110 24.44 -2.59 22.76
C ILE A 110 25.07 -1.39 23.48
N GLU A 111 24.33 -0.66 24.32
CA GLU A 111 24.89 0.51 25.04
C GLU A 111 26.01 0.12 26.03
N TYR A 112 25.96 -1.09 26.59
CA TYR A 112 27.04 -1.66 27.40
C TYR A 112 28.22 -2.09 26.51
N LEU A 113 27.95 -2.73 25.38
CA LEU A 113 28.97 -3.18 24.42
C LEU A 113 29.71 -2.02 23.74
N GLU A 114 29.05 -0.90 23.41
CA GLU A 114 29.69 0.33 22.92
C GLU A 114 30.62 0.94 23.97
N LYS A 115 30.28 0.88 25.26
CA LYS A 115 31.12 1.38 26.36
C LYS A 115 32.31 0.47 26.65
N LEU A 116 32.10 -0.85 26.57
CA LEU A 116 33.15 -1.87 26.76
C LEU A 116 34.13 -1.90 25.57
N LEU A 117 33.60 -1.78 24.35
CA LEU A 117 34.33 -1.93 23.09
C LEU A 117 33.95 -0.82 22.09
N PRO A 118 34.52 0.41 22.21
CA PRO A 118 34.21 1.52 21.33
C PRO A 118 34.48 1.26 19.82
N ASP A 119 35.37 0.31 19.51
CA ASP A 119 35.70 -0.12 18.13
C ASP A 119 34.92 -1.38 17.68
N ALA A 120 33.96 -1.88 18.46
CA ALA A 120 33.11 -2.99 18.03
C ALA A 120 32.16 -2.57 16.91
N LEU A 121 31.91 -3.48 15.98
CA LEU A 121 30.98 -3.30 14.86
C LEU A 121 29.71 -4.13 15.09
N PHE A 122 28.56 -3.56 14.75
CA PHE A 122 27.26 -4.21 14.94
C PHE A 122 26.55 -4.41 13.60
N ILE A 123 26.16 -5.66 13.33
CA ILE A 123 25.35 -6.02 12.16
C ILE A 123 23.94 -6.29 12.66
N HIS A 124 23.01 -5.40 12.34
CA HIS A 124 21.60 -5.53 12.65
C HIS A 124 20.87 -6.18 11.49
N ILE A 125 20.23 -7.33 11.69
CA ILE A 125 19.39 -7.95 10.67
C ILE A 125 17.90 -7.65 10.92
N LEU A 126 17.18 -7.30 9.85
CA LEU A 126 15.76 -6.95 9.86
C LEU A 126 14.97 -7.85 8.90
N ARG A 127 13.83 -8.39 9.35
CA ARG A 127 12.92 -9.24 8.56
C ARG A 127 11.48 -8.88 8.87
N ASN A 128 10.59 -9.10 7.90
CA ASN A 128 9.14 -8.87 8.01
C ASN A 128 8.57 -9.47 9.31
N GLY A 129 7.80 -8.66 10.04
CA GLY A 129 7.39 -8.98 11.40
C GLY A 129 6.53 -10.22 11.54
N ILE A 130 5.58 -10.46 10.64
CA ILE A 130 4.72 -11.64 10.74
C ILE A 130 5.53 -12.93 10.58
N ASP A 131 6.54 -12.92 9.71
CA ASP A 131 7.48 -14.02 9.48
C ASP A 131 8.29 -14.35 10.75
N VAL A 132 8.84 -13.32 11.42
CA VAL A 132 9.66 -13.49 12.62
C VAL A 132 8.83 -13.92 13.83
N ILE A 133 7.68 -13.28 14.04
CA ILE A 133 6.71 -13.62 15.10
C ILE A 133 6.25 -15.08 14.94
N THR A 134 5.91 -15.50 13.72
CA THR A 134 5.56 -16.90 13.39
C THR A 134 6.71 -17.85 13.70
N SER A 135 7.93 -17.51 13.29
CA SER A 135 9.10 -18.38 13.46
C SER A 135 9.52 -18.55 14.93
N MET A 136 9.32 -17.54 15.79
CA MET A 136 9.49 -17.64 17.24
C MET A 136 8.37 -18.45 17.92
N TYR A 137 7.11 -18.22 17.50
CA TYR A 137 5.93 -18.92 18.03
C TYR A 137 5.95 -20.43 17.73
N GLU A 138 6.49 -20.82 16.57
CA GLU A 138 6.73 -22.21 16.20
C GLU A 138 7.97 -22.80 16.91
N ALA A 139 9.11 -22.08 16.90
CA ALA A 139 10.36 -22.63 17.45
C ALA A 139 10.27 -22.93 18.96
N SER A 140 9.59 -22.07 19.74
CA SER A 140 9.34 -22.29 21.17
C SER A 140 8.38 -23.45 21.47
N ARG A 141 7.66 -23.97 20.47
CA ARG A 141 6.81 -25.18 20.58
C ARG A 141 7.52 -26.45 20.14
N ASN A 142 8.35 -26.34 19.10
CA ASN A 142 9.11 -27.47 18.59
C ASN A 142 10.34 -27.80 19.47
N SER A 143 10.74 -26.91 20.39
CA SER A 143 11.89 -27.11 21.29
C SER A 143 11.75 -26.30 22.60
N PRO A 144 10.72 -26.54 23.44
CA PRO A 144 10.41 -25.69 24.59
C PRO A 144 11.58 -25.53 25.57
N ASP A 145 12.35 -26.59 25.83
CA ASP A 145 13.49 -26.56 26.77
C ASP A 145 14.57 -25.54 26.35
N ALA A 146 14.79 -25.38 25.04
CA ALA A 146 15.75 -24.44 24.48
C ALA A 146 15.27 -22.98 24.45
N TRP A 147 13.97 -22.74 24.69
CA TRP A 147 13.31 -21.43 24.66
C TRP A 147 12.76 -20.99 26.02
N GLY A 148 12.92 -21.79 27.08
CA GLY A 148 12.35 -21.52 28.40
C GLY A 148 10.84 -21.77 28.47
N GLY A 149 10.33 -22.69 27.66
CA GLY A 149 8.92 -23.04 27.52
C GLY A 149 8.24 -22.47 26.27
N GLU A 150 6.96 -22.79 26.08
CA GLU A 150 6.16 -22.29 24.96
C GLU A 150 5.90 -20.78 25.07
N TRP A 151 6.24 -20.00 24.05
CA TRP A 151 5.95 -18.57 24.04
C TRP A 151 4.51 -18.29 23.60
N LYS A 152 3.86 -17.32 24.25
CA LYS A 152 2.55 -16.79 23.83
C LYS A 152 2.73 -15.83 22.64
N LEU A 153 1.68 -15.67 21.83
CA LEU A 153 1.72 -14.81 20.64
C LEU A 153 2.06 -13.36 20.99
N GLU A 154 1.52 -12.87 22.10
CA GLU A 154 1.74 -11.53 22.63
C GLU A 154 3.21 -11.33 23.00
N HIS A 155 3.85 -12.33 23.60
CA HIS A 155 5.29 -12.30 23.92
C HIS A 155 6.14 -12.26 22.65
N CYS A 156 5.82 -13.09 21.63
CA CYS A 156 6.50 -13.04 20.33
C CYS A 156 6.36 -11.66 19.64
N ILE A 157 5.17 -11.04 19.74
CA ILE A 157 4.92 -9.69 19.22
C ILE A 157 5.79 -8.65 19.96
N THR A 158 5.75 -8.61 21.30
CA THR A 158 6.55 -7.67 22.09
C THR A 158 8.05 -7.85 21.85
N ARG A 159 8.54 -9.10 21.81
CA ARG A 159 9.95 -9.42 21.55
C ARG A 159 10.43 -8.89 20.19
N TRP A 160 9.58 -8.96 19.17
CA TRP A 160 9.87 -8.36 17.86
C TRP A 160 9.78 -6.83 17.88
N GLN A 161 8.75 -6.25 18.52
CA GLN A 161 8.58 -4.80 18.63
C GLN A 161 9.77 -4.12 19.33
N GLU A 162 10.26 -4.68 20.45
CA GLU A 162 11.45 -4.17 21.13
C GLU A 162 12.69 -4.22 20.22
N ALA A 163 12.97 -5.39 19.63
CA ALA A 163 14.15 -5.59 18.78
C ALA A 163 14.15 -4.68 17.54
N ILE A 164 13.00 -4.45 16.91
CA ILE A 164 12.89 -3.51 15.79
C ILE A 164 13.07 -2.06 16.24
N SER A 165 12.52 -1.67 17.39
CA SER A 165 12.73 -0.33 17.96
C SER A 165 14.21 -0.04 18.16
N ILE A 166 14.97 -1.00 18.68
CA ILE A 166 16.41 -0.90 18.87
C ILE A 166 17.15 -0.90 17.52
N ASN A 167 16.82 -1.80 16.59
CA ASN A 167 17.42 -1.79 15.24
C ASN A 167 17.34 -0.40 14.59
N TYR A 168 16.19 0.28 14.65
CA TYR A 168 16.01 1.61 14.08
C TYR A 168 16.71 2.74 14.86
N LEU A 169 16.83 2.62 16.19
CA LEU A 169 17.60 3.56 17.01
C LEU A 169 19.09 3.58 16.66
N TYR A 170 19.64 2.43 16.23
CA TYR A 170 21.06 2.24 15.95
C TYR A 170 21.42 2.24 14.46
N ALA A 171 20.45 2.07 13.54
CA ALA A 171 20.64 1.86 12.10
C ALA A 171 21.52 2.88 11.35
N ASN A 172 21.74 4.08 11.91
CA ASN A 172 22.51 5.16 11.29
C ASN A 172 23.76 5.57 12.11
N LYS A 173 24.17 4.79 13.12
CA LYS A 173 25.44 5.02 13.84
C LYS A 173 26.63 4.51 13.02
N LYS A 174 27.78 5.19 13.12
CA LYS A 174 29.02 4.88 12.36
C LYS A 174 29.45 3.41 12.42
N ASN A 175 29.36 2.79 13.60
CA ASN A 175 29.82 1.41 13.84
C ASN A 175 28.68 0.38 13.67
N HIS A 176 27.58 0.75 13.02
CA HIS A 176 26.39 -0.09 12.85
C HIS A 176 26.00 -0.18 11.37
N ILE A 177 25.55 -1.36 10.93
CA ILE A 177 24.91 -1.54 9.64
C ILE A 177 23.56 -2.24 9.84
N LEU A 178 22.52 -1.76 9.13
CA LEU A 178 21.24 -2.44 9.02
C LEU A 178 21.23 -3.24 7.71
N VAL A 179 20.85 -4.52 7.79
CA VAL A 179 20.78 -5.46 6.66
C VAL A 179 19.35 -6.01 6.61
N LYS A 180 18.63 -5.85 5.49
CA LYS A 180 17.33 -6.50 5.35
C LYS A 180 17.52 -7.95 4.90
N TYR A 181 16.77 -8.87 5.51
CA TYR A 181 16.79 -10.28 5.16
C TYR A 181 16.39 -10.50 3.69
N GLN A 182 15.53 -9.65 3.13
CA GLN A 182 15.15 -9.75 1.71
C GLN A 182 16.31 -9.37 0.77
N GLU A 183 17.05 -8.29 1.05
CA GLU A 183 18.25 -7.90 0.30
C GLU A 183 19.28 -9.04 0.29
N LEU A 184 19.52 -9.66 1.45
CA LEU A 184 20.41 -10.82 1.62
C LEU A 184 19.98 -12.08 0.85
N VAL A 185 18.74 -12.13 0.38
CA VAL A 185 18.15 -13.29 -0.31
C VAL A 185 17.94 -13.02 -1.81
N GLU A 186 17.70 -11.78 -2.19
CA GLU A 186 17.51 -11.38 -3.60
C GLU A 186 18.85 -11.11 -4.30
N ASP A 187 19.79 -10.44 -3.64
CA ASP A 187 21.20 -10.44 -4.05
C ASP A 187 22.13 -10.68 -2.83
N PRO A 188 22.38 -11.96 -2.50
CA PRO A 188 23.33 -12.34 -1.45
C PRO A 188 24.74 -11.80 -1.70
N SER A 189 25.14 -11.59 -2.97
CA SER A 189 26.49 -11.13 -3.33
C SER A 189 26.66 -9.65 -2.98
N MET A 190 25.74 -8.79 -3.44
CA MET A 190 25.76 -7.35 -3.14
C MET A 190 25.53 -7.09 -1.64
N ALA A 191 24.63 -7.82 -0.99
CA ALA A 191 24.40 -7.70 0.45
C ALA A 191 25.67 -8.01 1.26
N LEU A 192 26.36 -9.13 0.97
CA LEU A 192 27.59 -9.49 1.65
C LEU A 192 28.76 -8.56 1.28
N ALA A 193 28.85 -8.08 0.03
CA ALA A 193 29.86 -7.11 -0.37
C ALA A 193 29.74 -5.78 0.38
N ASN A 194 28.51 -5.30 0.60
CA ASN A 194 28.24 -4.11 1.43
C ASN A 194 28.64 -4.33 2.90
N ILE A 195 28.37 -5.51 3.45
CA ILE A 195 28.79 -5.86 4.82
C ILE A 195 30.32 -5.97 4.93
N CYS A 196 30.99 -6.61 3.98
CA CYS A 196 32.46 -6.65 3.91
C CYS A 196 33.08 -5.25 3.82
N LYS A 197 32.51 -4.37 2.99
CA LYS A 197 32.91 -2.95 2.85
C LYS A 197 32.77 -2.20 4.19
N PHE A 198 31.67 -2.40 4.92
CA PHE A 198 31.44 -1.83 6.25
C PHE A 198 32.44 -2.36 7.30
N ILE A 199 32.70 -3.67 7.30
CA ILE A 199 33.74 -4.29 8.15
C ILE A 199 35.15 -3.79 7.77
N GLY A 200 35.35 -3.32 6.54
CA GLY A 200 36.65 -2.97 5.98
C GLY A 200 37.49 -4.20 5.66
N ILE A 201 36.89 -5.18 4.98
CA ILE A 201 37.53 -6.35 4.35
C ILE A 201 37.05 -6.46 2.91
N LYS A 202 37.77 -7.22 2.07
CA LYS A 202 37.27 -7.54 0.71
C LYS A 202 36.14 -8.56 0.81
N PHE A 203 35.25 -8.58 -0.18
CA PHE A 203 34.31 -9.68 -0.39
C PHE A 203 35.07 -10.93 -0.88
N ASP A 204 34.60 -12.11 -0.50
CA ASP A 204 35.16 -13.40 -0.94
C ASP A 204 34.04 -14.39 -1.29
N ASN A 205 34.14 -15.04 -2.45
CA ASN A 205 33.10 -15.95 -2.95
C ASN A 205 32.95 -17.23 -2.10
N SER A 206 33.94 -17.56 -1.25
CA SER A 206 33.80 -18.62 -0.24
C SER A 206 32.58 -18.41 0.68
N MET A 207 32.18 -17.17 0.91
CA MET A 207 30.97 -16.81 1.67
C MET A 207 29.69 -17.38 1.05
N LEU A 208 29.60 -17.43 -0.28
CA LEU A 208 28.44 -17.97 -1.00
C LEU A 208 28.54 -19.47 -1.26
N VAL A 209 29.75 -20.03 -1.34
CA VAL A 209 29.97 -21.44 -1.70
C VAL A 209 30.07 -22.35 -0.46
N LYS A 210 30.74 -21.92 0.62
CA LYS A 210 31.12 -22.77 1.76
C LYS A 210 30.24 -22.63 3.00
N TYR A 211 29.30 -21.68 3.02
CA TYR A 211 28.50 -21.37 4.23
C TYR A 211 27.79 -22.58 4.83
N LYS A 212 27.41 -23.58 4.04
CA LYS A 212 26.75 -24.80 4.52
C LYS A 212 27.68 -25.65 5.40
N GLU A 213 28.91 -25.86 4.97
CA GLU A 213 29.94 -26.56 5.76
C GLU A 213 30.21 -25.82 7.07
N THR A 214 30.31 -24.48 7.00
CA THR A 214 30.50 -23.62 8.18
C THR A 214 29.30 -23.70 9.12
N SER A 215 28.08 -23.72 8.58
CA SER A 215 26.84 -23.84 9.34
C SER A 215 26.76 -25.16 10.10
N GLN A 216 27.08 -26.29 9.44
CA GLN A 216 27.15 -27.61 10.07
C GLN A 216 28.17 -27.61 11.23
N LYS A 217 29.37 -27.06 11.01
CA LYS A 217 30.44 -26.96 12.03
C LYS A 217 30.04 -26.10 13.23
N MET A 218 29.30 -25.00 13.03
CA MET A 218 28.85 -24.12 14.13
C MET A 218 27.57 -24.60 14.84
N SER A 219 26.76 -25.45 14.21
CA SER A 219 25.44 -25.82 14.75
C SER A 219 25.46 -26.93 15.81
N LEU A 220 26.59 -27.65 15.96
CA LEU A 220 26.84 -28.66 17.01
C LEU A 220 25.75 -29.75 17.17
N GLY A 221 24.95 -29.99 16.13
CA GLY A 221 23.82 -30.94 16.17
C GLY A 221 22.56 -30.46 16.91
N ALA A 222 22.51 -29.20 17.38
CA ALA A 222 21.39 -28.68 18.17
C ALA A 222 20.06 -28.71 17.40
N VAL A 223 19.02 -29.30 18.01
CA VAL A 223 17.76 -29.68 17.33
C VAL A 223 17.03 -28.47 16.72
N TRP A 224 17.00 -27.32 17.39
CA TRP A 224 16.35 -26.09 16.90
C TRP A 224 17.12 -25.37 15.78
N HIS A 225 18.32 -25.85 15.44
CA HIS A 225 19.11 -25.44 14.27
C HIS A 225 18.95 -26.39 13.07
N GLN A 226 18.15 -27.46 13.19
CA GLN A 226 17.80 -28.30 12.05
C GLN A 226 17.11 -27.48 10.94
N GLY A 227 17.55 -27.68 9.70
CA GLY A 227 17.07 -26.94 8.53
C GLY A 227 17.80 -25.63 8.23
N ILE A 228 18.86 -25.26 8.96
CA ILE A 228 19.71 -24.10 8.60
C ILE A 228 20.64 -24.42 7.41
N GLU A 229 20.89 -25.70 7.11
CA GLU A 229 21.60 -26.19 5.91
C GLU A 229 20.83 -25.96 4.57
N ARG A 230 19.59 -25.49 4.66
CA ARG A 230 18.76 -25.16 3.49
C ARG A 230 19.41 -24.04 2.69
N GLN A 231 19.05 -23.95 1.41
CA GLN A 231 19.46 -22.81 0.58
C GLN A 231 18.97 -21.49 1.18
N ILE A 232 19.65 -20.40 0.84
CA ILE A 232 19.08 -19.06 0.93
C ILE A 232 17.78 -19.08 0.09
N GLN A 233 16.63 -18.99 0.77
CA GLN A 233 15.30 -19.04 0.15
C GLN A 233 14.57 -17.74 0.47
N LYS A 234 13.81 -17.21 -0.51
CA LYS A 234 12.85 -16.11 -0.29
C LYS A 234 11.99 -16.43 0.93
N SER A 235 11.61 -15.39 1.68
CA SER A 235 10.68 -15.53 2.81
C SER A 235 9.54 -16.44 2.37
N ASN A 236 9.27 -17.50 3.14
CA ASN A 236 8.21 -18.41 2.76
C ASN A 236 6.89 -17.73 3.14
N HIS A 237 6.44 -16.84 2.27
CA HIS A 237 5.35 -15.85 2.39
C HIS A 237 3.96 -16.46 2.74
N HIS A 238 3.91 -17.78 2.95
CA HIS A 238 2.74 -18.55 3.33
C HIS A 238 2.89 -19.30 4.67
N LYS A 239 4.07 -19.32 5.30
CA LYS A 239 4.33 -20.07 6.55
C LYS A 239 3.43 -19.61 7.71
N TYR A 240 3.08 -18.33 7.76
CA TYR A 240 2.18 -17.83 8.80
C TYR A 240 0.72 -18.26 8.61
N TYR A 241 0.33 -18.79 7.44
CA TYR A 241 -0.99 -19.37 7.22
C TYR A 241 -1.15 -20.78 7.78
N SER A 242 -0.14 -21.65 7.65
CA SER A 242 -0.19 -22.99 8.24
C SER A 242 -0.24 -22.96 9.79
N ILE A 243 0.16 -21.84 10.40
CA ILE A 243 0.19 -21.65 11.85
C ILE A 243 -0.99 -20.77 12.33
N PHE A 244 -1.12 -19.51 11.88
CA PHE A 244 -2.06 -18.55 12.46
C PHE A 244 -3.42 -18.48 11.76
N GLN A 245 -4.48 -18.23 12.54
CA GLN A 245 -5.81 -17.97 11.98
C GLN A 245 -5.90 -16.54 11.41
N GLN A 246 -6.84 -16.28 10.48
CA GLN A 246 -7.03 -14.93 9.92
C GLN A 246 -7.24 -13.87 11.01
N ILE A 247 -7.90 -14.21 12.12
CA ILE A 247 -8.05 -13.32 13.28
C ILE A 247 -6.72 -13.02 13.98
N ASN A 248 -5.82 -14.01 14.10
CA ASN A 248 -4.48 -13.83 14.69
C ASN A 248 -3.57 -13.05 13.74
N ILE A 249 -3.64 -13.32 12.43
CA ILE A 249 -2.93 -12.56 11.38
C ILE A 249 -3.35 -11.08 11.43
N HIS A 250 -4.66 -10.82 11.48
CA HIS A 250 -5.20 -9.47 11.60
C HIS A 250 -4.84 -8.81 12.95
N TYR A 251 -4.76 -9.57 14.04
CA TYR A 251 -4.23 -9.07 15.32
C TYR A 251 -2.76 -8.66 15.21
N ILE A 252 -1.89 -9.52 14.66
CA ILE A 252 -0.46 -9.26 14.44
C ILE A 252 -0.27 -7.99 13.58
N ILE A 253 -1.00 -7.85 12.47
CA ILE A 253 -0.96 -6.66 11.60
C ILE A 253 -1.28 -5.39 12.40
N ASN A 254 -2.33 -5.43 13.23
CA ASN A 254 -2.73 -4.29 14.06
C ASN A 254 -1.74 -3.98 15.20
N GLN A 255 -0.91 -4.93 15.65
CA GLN A 255 0.19 -4.68 16.59
C GLN A 255 1.47 -4.18 15.90
N ILE A 256 1.69 -4.51 14.63
CA ILE A 256 2.86 -4.03 13.86
C ILE A 256 2.65 -2.59 13.35
N LYS A 257 1.45 -2.23 12.88
CA LYS A 257 1.16 -0.89 12.30
C LYS A 257 1.57 0.29 13.19
N PRO A 258 1.27 0.34 14.50
CA PRO A 258 1.67 1.46 15.36
C PRO A 258 3.18 1.66 15.42
N LEU A 259 3.97 0.58 15.35
CA LEU A 259 5.43 0.65 15.37
C LEU A 259 5.99 1.30 14.09
N LYS A 260 5.41 1.02 12.91
CA LYS A 260 5.82 1.68 11.65
C LYS A 260 5.75 3.21 11.74
N ASN A 261 4.82 3.77 12.52
CA ASN A 261 4.72 5.22 12.74
C ASN A 261 5.73 5.78 13.76
N GLN A 262 6.25 4.93 14.67
CA GLN A 262 7.31 5.32 15.60
C GLN A 262 8.67 5.39 14.90
N ILE A 263 8.98 4.40 14.05
CA ILE A 263 10.23 4.26 13.27
C ILE A 263 10.24 5.03 11.94
N SER A 264 9.13 5.64 11.53
CA SER A 264 9.07 6.52 10.35
C SER A 264 10.00 7.73 10.52
N HIS A 265 10.64 8.16 9.43
CA HIS A 265 11.41 9.40 9.42
C HIS A 265 10.44 10.59 9.57
N LYS A 266 10.72 11.52 10.48
CA LYS A 266 9.80 12.62 10.85
C LYS A 266 10.35 13.95 10.37
N GLN A 267 9.60 14.66 9.54
CA GLN A 267 9.99 15.94 8.96
C GLN A 267 8.91 17.01 9.22
N ARG A 268 9.32 18.26 9.45
CA ARG A 268 8.45 19.46 9.41
C ARG A 268 8.45 20.03 8.00
N VAL A 269 7.29 20.40 7.47
CA VAL A 269 7.17 21.17 6.23
C VAL A 269 6.25 22.37 6.47
N GLU A 270 6.81 23.56 6.35
CA GLU A 270 6.07 24.82 6.28
C GLU A 270 5.66 25.06 4.82
N ILE A 271 4.37 25.14 4.53
CA ILE A 271 3.89 25.22 3.14
C ILE A 271 4.17 26.58 2.48
N THR A 272 4.43 27.62 3.29
CA THR A 272 4.76 28.97 2.81
C THR A 272 6.25 29.15 2.48
N GLU A 273 7.08 28.17 2.85
CA GLU A 273 8.50 28.05 2.49
C GLU A 273 8.69 27.12 1.28
N LYS A 274 9.81 27.26 0.56
CA LYS A 274 10.11 26.47 -0.64
C LYS A 274 10.15 24.97 -0.35
N ILE A 275 9.20 24.21 -0.93
CA ILE A 275 9.17 22.75 -0.81
C ILE A 275 10.37 22.12 -1.55
N VAL A 276 11.10 21.23 -0.86
CA VAL A 276 12.30 20.54 -1.34
C VAL A 276 12.13 19.02 -1.31
N ASP A 277 13.00 18.30 -2.04
CA ASP A 277 13.09 16.84 -1.94
C ASP A 277 13.54 16.48 -0.50
N ILE A 278 12.88 15.50 0.11
CA ILE A 278 13.27 14.96 1.42
C ILE A 278 14.06 13.68 1.18
N PHE A 279 15.24 13.58 1.79
CA PHE A 279 16.12 12.42 1.70
C PHE A 279 16.26 11.74 3.06
N ALA A 280 16.31 10.42 3.07
CA ALA A 280 16.58 9.62 4.25
C ALA A 280 17.46 8.40 3.89
N PRO A 281 18.27 7.88 4.84
CA PRO A 281 18.95 6.60 4.67
C PRO A 281 17.99 5.45 4.29
N LEU A 282 18.46 4.49 3.49
CA LEU A 282 17.66 3.35 2.95
C LEU A 282 17.02 2.43 4.02
N SER A 283 17.39 2.61 5.29
CA SER A 283 16.72 2.02 6.45
C SER A 283 15.29 2.53 6.61
N PHE A 284 15.02 3.80 6.27
CA PHE A 284 13.69 4.41 6.35
C PHE A 284 12.87 4.17 5.07
N GLU A 285 11.72 3.53 5.23
CA GLU A 285 10.78 3.23 4.14
C GLU A 285 9.59 4.19 4.11
N ARG A 286 9.41 4.99 5.16
CA ARG A 286 8.23 5.86 5.36
C ARG A 286 8.62 7.23 5.89
N LEU A 287 8.06 8.25 5.26
CA LEU A 287 8.04 9.63 5.73
C LEU A 287 6.75 9.88 6.52
N LEU A 288 6.87 10.41 7.74
CA LEU A 288 5.79 11.03 8.50
C LEU A 288 6.02 12.55 8.52
N CYS A 289 5.37 13.25 7.59
CA CYS A 289 5.51 14.69 7.40
C CYS A 289 4.48 15.45 8.24
N ARG A 290 4.93 16.24 9.22
CA ARG A 290 4.13 17.25 9.92
C ARG A 290 4.03 18.50 9.05
N VAL A 291 2.83 18.82 8.59
CA VAL A 291 2.55 19.96 7.71
C VAL A 291 2.04 21.13 8.53
N GLU A 292 2.67 22.28 8.33
CA GLU A 292 2.35 23.55 8.98
C GLU A 292 2.13 24.66 7.94
N MET A 293 1.36 25.67 8.33
CA MET A 293 1.09 26.88 7.56
C MET A 293 1.26 28.07 8.50
N GLU A 294 2.30 28.85 8.28
CA GLU A 294 2.65 30.02 9.10
C GLU A 294 2.91 29.64 10.58
N GLY A 295 3.44 28.43 10.80
CA GLY A 295 3.61 27.83 12.12
C GLY A 295 2.34 27.19 12.73
N GLU A 296 1.17 27.34 12.13
CA GLU A 296 -0.05 26.62 12.55
C GLU A 296 -0.04 25.19 12.00
N TYR A 297 -0.34 24.19 12.85
CA TYR A 297 -0.39 22.78 12.44
C TYR A 297 -1.65 22.44 11.63
N LEU A 298 -1.48 22.07 10.36
CA LEU A 298 -2.56 21.62 9.48
C LEU A 298 -2.86 20.13 9.62
N GLY A 299 -1.83 19.29 9.82
CA GLY A 299 -1.98 17.85 9.92
C GLY A 299 -0.72 17.08 9.53
N ASN A 300 -0.80 15.74 9.58
CA ASN A 300 0.28 14.85 9.14
C ASN A 300 -0.01 14.24 7.75
N ILE A 301 1.04 13.95 6.98
CA ILE A 301 1.02 13.16 5.74
C ILE A 301 1.99 11.98 5.87
N GLU A 302 1.64 10.85 5.25
CA GLU A 302 2.50 9.67 5.14
C GLU A 302 2.79 9.38 3.67
N LEU A 303 4.06 9.13 3.32
CA LEU A 303 4.53 8.82 1.97
C LEU A 303 5.65 7.75 2.02
N PRO A 304 5.80 6.88 1.00
CA PRO A 304 6.94 5.97 0.89
C PRO A 304 8.22 6.73 0.54
N PHE A 305 9.34 6.36 1.16
CA PHE A 305 10.63 6.59 0.52
C PHE A 305 10.84 5.51 -0.55
N CYS A 306 11.05 5.92 -1.79
CA CYS A 306 11.60 5.04 -2.82
C CYS A 306 13.07 5.44 -2.99
N ASP A 307 13.98 4.47 -2.90
CA ASP A 307 15.44 4.67 -3.06
C ASP A 307 16.02 5.82 -2.20
N GLY A 308 15.46 6.00 -1.00
CA GLY A 308 15.90 7.03 -0.04
C GLY A 308 15.38 8.44 -0.30
N VAL A 309 14.47 8.67 -1.25
CA VAL A 309 13.88 10.00 -1.55
C VAL A 309 12.35 10.03 -1.53
N VAL A 310 11.79 11.15 -1.04
CA VAL A 310 10.43 11.63 -1.33
C VAL A 310 10.57 12.95 -2.09
N SER A 311 10.15 13.00 -3.36
CA SER A 311 10.33 14.21 -4.15
C SER A 311 9.33 15.32 -3.79
N ARG A 312 9.79 16.58 -3.87
CA ARG A 312 9.04 17.83 -3.63
C ARG A 312 7.67 17.87 -4.31
N PHE A 313 7.52 17.27 -5.50
CA PHE A 313 6.26 17.28 -6.25
C PHE A 313 5.24 16.26 -5.76
N VAL A 314 5.70 15.10 -5.30
CA VAL A 314 4.87 14.08 -4.65
C VAL A 314 4.37 14.62 -3.31
N LEU A 315 5.27 15.26 -2.56
CA LEU A 315 4.97 15.95 -1.32
C LEU A 315 3.98 17.12 -1.52
N ALA A 316 4.19 17.98 -2.52
CA ALA A 316 3.28 19.08 -2.84
C ALA A 316 1.90 18.59 -3.30
N ASP A 317 1.83 17.54 -4.13
CA ASP A 317 0.55 16.95 -4.56
C ASP A 317 -0.21 16.31 -3.39
N ALA A 318 0.49 15.64 -2.47
CA ALA A 318 -0.10 15.10 -1.24
C ALA A 318 -0.59 16.20 -0.29
N ILE A 319 0.17 17.28 -0.11
CA ILE A 319 -0.20 18.46 0.69
C ILE A 319 -1.46 19.11 0.11
N ALA A 320 -1.45 19.43 -1.19
CA ALA A 320 -2.61 20.01 -1.87
C ALA A 320 -3.83 19.08 -1.79
N THR A 321 -3.65 17.77 -2.02
CA THR A 321 -4.70 16.75 -1.90
C THR A 321 -5.36 16.74 -0.53
N LYS A 322 -4.59 16.85 0.55
CA LYS A 322 -5.11 16.74 1.92
C LYS A 322 -5.58 18.07 2.51
N PHE A 323 -5.01 19.20 2.07
CA PHE A 323 -5.15 20.49 2.75
C PHE A 323 -5.56 21.67 1.84
N TYR A 324 -5.97 21.47 0.58
CA TYR A 324 -6.39 22.58 -0.30
C TYR A 324 -7.40 23.53 0.36
N LEU A 325 -8.37 23.01 1.13
CA LEU A 325 -9.45 23.79 1.72
C LEU A 325 -8.97 24.81 2.78
N PRO A 326 -8.27 24.43 3.88
CA PRO A 326 -7.77 25.41 4.84
C PRO A 326 -6.77 26.40 4.23
N ILE A 327 -5.99 25.98 3.23
CA ILE A 327 -5.04 26.86 2.52
C ILE A 327 -5.79 27.94 1.73
N LEU A 328 -6.83 27.56 0.97
CA LEU A 328 -7.68 28.51 0.25
C LEU A 328 -8.47 29.43 1.21
N SER A 329 -8.94 28.91 2.36
CA SER A 329 -9.56 29.76 3.39
C SER A 329 -8.61 30.85 3.86
N ARG A 330 -7.39 30.51 4.30
CA ARG A 330 -6.39 31.48 4.80
C ARG A 330 -5.96 32.49 3.72
N PHE A 331 -5.86 32.06 2.46
CA PHE A 331 -5.60 32.96 1.33
C PHE A 331 -6.73 33.99 1.13
N PHE A 332 -7.99 33.55 1.05
CA PHE A 332 -9.11 34.47 0.84
C PHE A 332 -9.44 35.32 2.08
N GLU A 333 -9.18 34.83 3.31
CA GLU A 333 -9.20 35.61 4.56
C GLU A 333 -8.30 36.85 4.51
N ARG A 334 -7.15 36.76 3.81
CA ARG A 334 -6.27 37.91 3.60
C ARG A 334 -6.74 38.79 2.45
N LYS A 335 -7.03 38.19 1.30
CA LYS A 335 -7.39 38.91 0.07
C LYS A 335 -8.63 39.79 0.22
N ILE A 336 -9.60 39.36 1.03
CA ILE A 336 -10.86 40.07 1.31
C ILE A 336 -10.85 40.71 2.73
N GLY A 337 -9.72 40.62 3.44
CA GLY A 337 -9.50 41.21 4.76
C GLY A 337 -10.21 40.51 5.93
N LYS A 338 -9.93 40.98 7.16
CA LYS A 338 -10.36 40.36 8.44
C LYS A 338 -11.88 40.37 8.74
N ASN A 339 -12.77 40.63 7.76
CA ASN A 339 -14.19 40.93 8.05
C ASN A 339 -15.31 40.42 7.10
N PRO A 340 -15.10 39.48 6.16
CA PRO A 340 -16.19 38.64 5.64
C PRO A 340 -16.40 37.35 6.46
N ILE A 341 -15.39 36.97 7.26
CA ILE A 341 -15.28 35.63 7.87
C ILE A 341 -15.58 35.58 9.37
N LYS A 342 -15.92 36.71 10.01
CA LYS A 342 -16.40 36.75 11.42
C LYS A 342 -17.79 36.11 11.66
N VAL A 343 -18.31 35.35 10.69
CA VAL A 343 -19.53 34.53 10.81
C VAL A 343 -19.18 33.03 10.86
N ILE A 344 -17.90 32.65 10.76
CA ILE A 344 -17.49 31.24 10.63
C ILE A 344 -17.82 30.38 11.86
N ASP A 345 -17.80 30.95 13.08
CA ASP A 345 -18.09 30.20 14.33
C ASP A 345 -19.57 29.75 14.46
N SER A 346 -20.51 30.35 13.73
CA SER A 346 -21.94 29.99 13.77
C SER A 346 -22.42 29.21 12.54
N LEU A 347 -21.58 29.02 11.53
CA LEU A 347 -21.92 28.33 10.29
C LEU A 347 -21.53 26.85 10.34
N THR A 348 -22.40 25.98 9.81
CA THR A 348 -22.06 24.57 9.63
C THR A 348 -20.92 24.42 8.61
N LYS A 349 -20.09 23.38 8.77
CA LYS A 349 -18.97 23.05 7.88
C LYS A 349 -19.33 23.03 6.38
N ASN A 350 -20.57 22.68 6.06
CA ASN A 350 -21.08 22.67 4.67
C ASN A 350 -21.32 24.09 4.11
N GLN A 351 -21.70 25.07 4.94
CA GLN A 351 -21.87 26.46 4.52
C GLN A 351 -20.51 27.13 4.31
N GLN A 352 -19.54 26.86 5.19
CA GLN A 352 -18.14 27.29 5.03
C GLN A 352 -17.56 26.78 3.70
N LEU A 353 -17.68 25.48 3.43
CA LEU A 353 -17.23 24.85 2.17
C LEU A 353 -17.87 25.49 0.94
N LYS A 354 -19.20 25.71 0.94
CA LYS A 354 -19.90 26.38 -0.16
C LYS A 354 -19.37 27.80 -0.41
N LYS A 355 -19.07 28.58 0.63
CA LYS A 355 -18.61 29.96 0.46
C LYS A 355 -17.16 30.05 -0.04
N VAL A 356 -16.26 29.20 0.47
CA VAL A 356 -14.88 29.12 -0.05
C VAL A 356 -14.88 28.66 -1.51
N TRP A 357 -15.71 27.66 -1.86
CA TRP A 357 -15.87 27.19 -3.24
C TRP A 357 -16.44 28.27 -4.17
N GLN A 358 -17.44 29.05 -3.73
CA GLN A 358 -17.93 30.20 -4.50
C GLN A 358 -16.82 31.23 -4.74
N ILE A 359 -16.09 31.66 -3.70
CA ILE A 359 -15.01 32.66 -3.82
C ILE A 359 -13.91 32.15 -4.75
N PHE A 360 -13.57 30.86 -4.67
CA PHE A 360 -12.60 30.23 -5.56
C PHE A 360 -13.04 30.27 -7.04
N LEU A 361 -14.29 29.92 -7.34
CA LEU A 361 -14.84 30.02 -8.69
C LEU A 361 -14.95 31.46 -9.19
N GLN A 362 -15.35 32.39 -8.32
CA GLN A 362 -15.37 33.84 -8.59
C GLN A 362 -13.97 34.34 -9.01
N ASP A 363 -12.91 33.90 -8.32
CA ASP A 363 -11.55 34.35 -8.62
C ASP A 363 -10.98 33.73 -9.91
N ILE A 364 -10.99 32.40 -10.07
CA ILE A 364 -10.32 31.74 -11.21
C ILE A 364 -10.98 32.08 -12.56
N TRP A 365 -12.31 32.20 -12.60
CA TRP A 365 -13.06 32.60 -13.80
C TRP A 365 -13.20 34.12 -13.94
N GLY A 366 -12.78 34.90 -12.93
CA GLY A 366 -12.91 36.36 -12.89
C GLY A 366 -14.35 36.89 -12.90
N GLN A 367 -15.28 36.16 -12.29
CA GLN A 367 -16.71 36.49 -12.23
C GLN A 367 -17.10 36.89 -10.79
N ALA A 368 -16.55 38.01 -10.31
CA ALA A 368 -16.57 38.42 -8.89
C ALA A 368 -17.98 38.48 -8.26
N GLU A 369 -18.98 38.99 -9.00
CA GLU A 369 -20.34 39.21 -8.48
C GLU A 369 -21.27 37.99 -8.60
N TRP A 370 -20.80 36.87 -9.16
CA TRP A 370 -21.68 35.73 -9.42
C TRP A 370 -22.04 34.95 -8.15
N SER A 371 -23.31 34.56 -8.06
CA SER A 371 -23.78 33.55 -7.10
C SER A 371 -23.13 32.20 -7.41
N LEU A 372 -23.12 31.28 -6.43
CA LEU A 372 -22.67 29.90 -6.71
C LEU A 372 -23.57 29.21 -7.75
N GLU A 373 -24.84 29.58 -7.85
CA GLU A 373 -25.81 28.98 -8.76
C GLU A 373 -25.56 29.39 -10.22
N ASN A 374 -25.06 30.61 -10.46
CA ASN A 374 -24.68 31.09 -11.80
C ASN A 374 -23.65 30.16 -12.47
N PHE A 375 -22.66 29.68 -11.72
CA PHE A 375 -21.62 28.75 -12.22
C PHE A 375 -22.13 27.37 -12.62
N TYR A 376 -23.38 27.01 -12.27
CA TYR A 376 -24.01 25.74 -12.59
C TYR A 376 -25.24 25.87 -13.50
N ASN A 377 -25.54 27.08 -13.99
CA ASN A 377 -26.68 27.38 -14.85
C ASN A 377 -26.23 27.50 -16.33
N PRO A 378 -26.37 26.45 -17.15
CA PRO A 378 -25.94 26.49 -18.55
C PRO A 378 -26.84 27.37 -19.44
N LYS A 379 -27.96 27.88 -18.91
CA LYS A 379 -28.87 28.82 -19.58
C LYS A 379 -28.62 30.28 -19.19
N LEU A 380 -27.65 30.57 -18.33
CA LEU A 380 -27.26 31.94 -18.03
C LEU A 380 -26.67 32.56 -19.31
N PHE A 381 -27.06 33.80 -19.64
CA PHE A 381 -26.46 34.51 -20.77
C PHE A 381 -25.07 35.04 -20.41
N GLU A 382 -24.12 34.92 -21.33
CA GLU A 382 -22.79 35.49 -21.24
C GLU A 382 -22.37 35.97 -22.63
N ALA A 383 -21.85 37.20 -22.72
CA ALA A 383 -21.32 37.73 -23.97
C ALA A 383 -19.94 37.12 -24.24
N ALA A 384 -19.91 36.10 -25.09
CA ALA A 384 -18.71 35.41 -25.53
C ALA A 384 -18.62 35.38 -27.07
N ILE A 385 -17.40 35.45 -27.60
CA ILE A 385 -17.12 35.36 -29.04
C ILE A 385 -17.38 33.92 -29.51
N ALA A 386 -17.88 33.74 -30.72
CA ALA A 386 -18.04 32.43 -31.36
C ALA A 386 -16.75 32.02 -32.09
N GLU A 387 -16.39 30.74 -31.99
CA GLU A 387 -15.19 30.13 -32.58
C GLU A 387 -15.56 28.81 -33.25
N HIS A 388 -15.13 28.60 -34.50
CA HIS A 388 -15.43 27.40 -35.26
C HIS A 388 -14.30 26.36 -35.11
N ILE A 389 -14.64 25.11 -34.79
CA ILE A 389 -13.64 24.07 -34.48
C ILE A 389 -13.99 22.74 -35.17
N ASP A 390 -13.08 22.31 -36.05
CA ASP A 390 -13.14 21.02 -36.76
C ASP A 390 -12.49 19.85 -35.98
N THR A 391 -11.76 20.12 -34.88
CA THR A 391 -11.04 19.09 -34.12
C THR A 391 -11.92 18.46 -33.03
N LYS A 392 -11.86 17.12 -32.88
CA LYS A 392 -12.55 16.45 -31.75
C LYS A 392 -11.99 16.89 -30.40
N LEU A 393 -10.68 17.14 -30.31
CA LEU A 393 -10.01 17.60 -29.09
C LEU A 393 -9.91 19.14 -29.08
N LEU A 394 -10.30 19.74 -27.96
CA LEU A 394 -10.13 21.15 -27.63
C LEU A 394 -9.37 21.27 -26.29
N THR A 395 -8.40 22.19 -26.19
CA THR A 395 -7.73 22.50 -24.91
C THR A 395 -8.31 23.80 -24.33
N ILE A 396 -8.67 23.80 -23.05
CA ILE A 396 -9.15 24.99 -22.33
C ILE A 396 -8.32 25.20 -21.07
N GLU A 397 -7.74 26.39 -20.93
CA GLU A 397 -7.09 26.84 -19.70
C GLU A 397 -8.09 27.60 -18.82
N VAL A 398 -8.22 27.18 -17.56
CA VAL A 398 -9.24 27.72 -16.63
C VAL A 398 -9.11 29.22 -16.37
N SER A 399 -7.93 29.80 -16.59
CA SER A 399 -7.67 31.23 -16.40
C SER A 399 -7.97 32.10 -17.62
N GLU A 400 -8.25 31.53 -18.80
CA GLU A 400 -8.56 32.28 -20.03
C GLU A 400 -10.08 32.56 -20.19
N PRO A 401 -10.49 33.52 -21.05
CA PRO A 401 -11.90 33.71 -21.38
C PRO A 401 -12.45 32.53 -22.20
N LEU A 402 -13.68 32.12 -21.94
CA LEU A 402 -14.34 31.06 -22.73
C LEU A 402 -15.04 31.63 -23.96
N THR A 403 -14.87 30.96 -25.10
CA THR A 403 -15.63 31.18 -26.34
C THR A 403 -16.91 30.32 -26.37
N ASN A 404 -17.87 30.71 -27.22
CA ASN A 404 -18.91 29.81 -27.69
C ASN A 404 -18.30 29.00 -28.84
N ILE A 405 -18.52 27.68 -28.87
CA ILE A 405 -17.94 26.80 -29.90
C ILE A 405 -19.02 26.42 -30.91
N GLU A 406 -18.72 26.62 -32.20
CA GLU A 406 -19.48 26.10 -33.33
C GLU A 406 -18.77 24.88 -33.89
N VAL A 407 -19.46 23.75 -33.96
CA VAL A 407 -18.86 22.45 -34.30
C VAL A 407 -19.92 21.48 -34.82
N SER A 408 -19.63 20.77 -35.91
CA SER A 408 -20.56 19.83 -36.56
C SER A 408 -20.48 18.40 -36.01
N LEU A 409 -19.61 18.14 -35.04
CA LEU A 409 -19.48 16.85 -34.34
C LEU A 409 -20.61 16.69 -33.30
N PRO A 410 -21.04 15.46 -32.96
CA PRO A 410 -22.05 15.22 -31.92
C PRO A 410 -21.52 15.43 -30.48
N GLU A 411 -20.20 15.38 -30.30
CA GLU A 411 -19.49 15.59 -29.05
C GLU A 411 -18.07 16.09 -29.33
N ILE A 412 -17.47 16.81 -28.38
CA ILE A 412 -16.06 17.17 -28.37
C ILE A 412 -15.41 16.70 -27.05
N ASP A 413 -14.13 16.38 -27.10
CA ASP A 413 -13.31 16.09 -25.92
C ASP A 413 -12.56 17.35 -25.50
N VAL A 414 -12.74 17.79 -24.26
CA VAL A 414 -12.10 19.01 -23.73
C VAL A 414 -11.00 18.63 -22.75
N LEU A 415 -9.74 18.85 -23.14
CA LEU A 415 -8.59 18.81 -22.25
C LEU A 415 -8.55 20.07 -21.38
N LEU A 416 -8.78 19.92 -20.08
CA LEU A 416 -8.79 21.05 -19.14
C LEU A 416 -7.43 21.22 -18.49
N THR A 417 -6.86 22.43 -18.58
CA THR A 417 -5.62 22.82 -17.89
C THR A 417 -5.88 23.84 -16.77
N VAL A 418 -5.01 23.79 -15.76
CA VAL A 418 -4.97 24.73 -14.63
C VAL A 418 -3.55 25.29 -14.55
N GLY A 419 -3.33 26.51 -15.03
CA GLY A 419 -2.02 27.13 -15.13
C GLY A 419 -1.08 26.36 -16.07
N GLY A 420 -1.61 25.88 -17.19
CA GLY A 420 -0.90 25.09 -18.19
C GLY A 420 -0.62 23.63 -17.78
N VAL A 421 -1.16 23.15 -16.66
CA VAL A 421 -1.05 21.72 -16.26
C VAL A 421 -2.37 21.00 -16.57
N PRO A 422 -2.39 19.94 -17.39
CA PRO A 422 -3.60 19.17 -17.66
C PRO A 422 -4.08 18.44 -16.40
N ILE A 423 -5.40 18.50 -16.14
CA ILE A 423 -6.02 17.82 -14.99
C ILE A 423 -6.94 16.65 -15.40
N GLY A 424 -7.32 16.60 -16.67
CA GLY A 424 -8.00 15.48 -17.33
C GLY A 424 -8.79 15.93 -18.56
N ILE A 425 -9.49 14.98 -19.19
CA ILE A 425 -10.34 15.19 -20.36
C ILE A 425 -11.82 15.11 -19.94
N VAL A 426 -12.66 15.97 -20.53
CA VAL A 426 -14.11 16.01 -20.32
C VAL A 426 -14.80 15.99 -21.68
N THR A 427 -15.49 14.89 -22.00
CA THR A 427 -16.33 14.82 -23.21
C THR A 427 -17.60 15.66 -23.00
N VAL A 428 -17.86 16.60 -23.90
CA VAL A 428 -19.00 17.53 -23.87
C VAL A 428 -19.89 17.27 -25.09
N PRO A 429 -21.19 16.91 -24.90
CA PRO A 429 -22.11 16.71 -26.01
C PRO A 429 -22.51 18.04 -26.65
N VAL A 430 -22.47 18.09 -27.98
CA VAL A 430 -22.86 19.24 -28.80
C VAL A 430 -24.39 19.24 -28.97
N LYS A 431 -24.99 20.42 -29.10
CA LYS A 431 -26.42 20.58 -29.42
C LYS A 431 -26.62 21.69 -30.43
N GLU A 432 -27.46 21.48 -31.43
CA GLU A 432 -27.77 22.51 -32.43
C GLU A 432 -26.48 23.08 -33.06
N ASN A 433 -25.51 22.19 -33.34
CA ASN A 433 -24.15 22.44 -33.84
C ASN A 433 -23.32 23.46 -33.03
N SER A 434 -23.63 23.66 -31.75
CA SER A 434 -22.89 24.57 -30.88
C SER A 434 -22.79 24.10 -29.42
N ILE A 435 -21.87 24.74 -28.68
CA ILE A 435 -21.79 24.68 -27.22
C ILE A 435 -21.53 26.09 -26.69
N SER A 436 -22.41 26.60 -25.82
CA SER A 436 -22.19 27.91 -25.21
C SER A 436 -21.05 27.90 -24.18
N ALA A 437 -20.36 29.03 -24.00
CA ALA A 437 -19.33 29.23 -22.98
C ALA A 437 -19.80 28.82 -21.57
N GLN A 438 -21.08 29.06 -21.26
CA GLN A 438 -21.71 28.68 -20.00
C GLN A 438 -22.02 27.18 -19.89
N THR A 439 -22.30 26.52 -21.01
CA THR A 439 -22.44 25.05 -21.06
C THR A 439 -21.08 24.38 -20.87
N LEU A 440 -20.02 24.89 -21.51
CA LEU A 440 -18.63 24.47 -21.23
C LEU A 440 -18.29 24.66 -19.76
N ARG A 441 -18.41 25.89 -19.22
CA ARG A 441 -18.09 26.19 -17.82
C ARG A 441 -18.84 25.29 -16.85
N THR A 442 -20.17 25.16 -17.02
CA THR A 442 -21.01 24.31 -16.18
C THR A 442 -20.54 22.85 -16.19
N THR A 443 -20.12 22.34 -17.35
CA THR A 443 -19.70 20.94 -17.52
C THR A 443 -18.31 20.70 -16.94
N LEU A 444 -17.36 21.59 -17.22
CA LEU A 444 -15.99 21.52 -16.70
C LEU A 444 -15.93 21.64 -15.17
N ILE A 445 -16.72 22.55 -14.58
CA ILE A 445 -16.82 22.68 -13.11
C ILE A 445 -17.44 21.42 -12.48
N LYS A 446 -18.45 20.80 -13.11
CA LYS A 446 -19.07 19.55 -12.62
C LYS A 446 -18.12 18.36 -12.68
N ALA A 447 -17.42 18.18 -13.80
CA ALA A 447 -16.49 17.09 -14.02
C ALA A 447 -15.24 17.17 -13.12
N SER A 448 -14.76 18.38 -12.86
CA SER A 448 -13.48 18.59 -12.16
C SER A 448 -13.63 18.77 -10.66
N GLY A 449 -14.72 19.40 -10.22
CA GLY A 449 -14.97 19.70 -8.81
C GLY A 449 -13.75 20.29 -8.10
N PHE A 450 -13.43 19.72 -6.93
CA PHE A 450 -12.31 20.17 -6.09
C PHE A 450 -10.91 19.85 -6.65
N GLU A 451 -10.78 19.17 -7.80
CA GLU A 451 -9.47 19.01 -8.45
C GLU A 451 -8.90 20.36 -8.90
N LEU A 452 -9.78 21.29 -9.33
CA LEU A 452 -9.42 22.68 -9.60
C LEU A 452 -8.75 23.32 -8.37
N CYS A 453 -9.31 23.14 -7.17
CA CYS A 453 -8.71 23.63 -5.94
C CYS A 453 -7.36 22.97 -5.65
N ARG A 454 -7.25 21.65 -5.80
CA ARG A 454 -6.01 20.89 -5.53
C ARG A 454 -4.88 21.35 -6.43
N VAL A 455 -5.09 21.39 -7.74
CA VAL A 455 -4.03 21.78 -8.69
C VAL A 455 -3.73 23.28 -8.58
N CYS A 456 -4.73 24.15 -8.39
CA CYS A 456 -4.47 25.57 -8.15
C CYS A 456 -3.64 25.79 -6.87
N VAL A 457 -3.94 25.13 -5.76
CA VAL A 457 -3.13 25.23 -4.52
C VAL A 457 -1.71 24.72 -4.77
N ARG A 458 -1.56 23.57 -5.45
CA ARG A 458 -0.27 22.92 -5.72
C ARG A 458 0.67 23.78 -6.57
N GLU A 459 0.15 24.46 -7.59
CA GLU A 459 0.96 25.23 -8.56
C GLU A 459 1.09 26.73 -8.16
N VAL A 460 0.05 27.30 -7.52
CA VAL A 460 0.01 28.73 -7.18
C VAL A 460 0.45 29.03 -5.75
N LEU A 461 -0.07 28.32 -4.74
CA LEU A 461 0.08 28.73 -3.33
C LEU A 461 1.15 27.98 -2.54
N LEU A 462 1.39 26.70 -2.85
CA LEU A 462 2.45 25.94 -2.18
C LEU A 462 3.85 26.47 -2.55
N GLY A 463 4.75 26.51 -1.57
CA GLY A 463 6.13 26.94 -1.75
C GLY A 463 6.36 28.45 -1.65
N LYS A 464 5.34 29.24 -1.29
CA LYS A 464 5.34 30.71 -1.40
C LYS A 464 4.60 31.38 -0.23
N PRO A 465 4.99 32.60 0.20
CA PRO A 465 4.26 33.35 1.23
C PRO A 465 2.84 33.71 0.80
N LEU A 466 1.85 33.48 1.67
CA LEU A 466 0.43 33.87 1.48
C LEU A 466 0.20 35.39 1.71
N ASN A 467 1.15 36.23 1.28
CA ASN A 467 1.11 37.68 1.37
C ASN A 467 0.89 38.37 0.01
N ASP A 468 1.11 37.65 -1.10
CA ASP A 468 0.73 38.12 -2.42
C ASP A 468 -0.80 38.02 -2.58
N LEU A 469 -1.46 39.17 -2.74
CA LEU A 469 -2.91 39.28 -2.88
C LEU A 469 -3.38 39.30 -4.35
N THR A 470 -2.47 39.09 -5.30
CA THR A 470 -2.77 38.86 -6.72
C THR A 470 -3.81 37.74 -6.89
N SER A 471 -4.65 37.82 -7.92
CA SER A 471 -5.66 36.79 -8.15
C SER A 471 -5.05 35.46 -8.56
N LEU A 472 -5.68 34.36 -8.14
CA LEU A 472 -5.31 33.02 -8.58
C LEU A 472 -5.35 32.93 -10.11
N ARG A 473 -6.34 33.58 -10.74
CA ARG A 473 -6.44 33.71 -12.20
C ARG A 473 -5.19 34.34 -12.83
N SER A 474 -4.67 35.43 -12.28
CA SER A 474 -3.48 36.09 -12.82
C SER A 474 -2.22 35.22 -12.67
N HIS A 475 -2.05 34.53 -11.53
CA HIS A 475 -0.95 33.58 -11.36
C HIS A 475 -1.06 32.38 -12.31
N LEU A 476 -2.26 31.82 -12.48
CA LEU A 476 -2.51 30.71 -13.40
C LEU A 476 -2.25 31.14 -14.85
N ALA A 477 -2.72 32.31 -15.28
CA ALA A 477 -2.50 32.80 -16.64
C ALA A 477 -1.00 32.99 -16.94
N GLU A 478 -0.20 33.43 -15.98
CA GLU A 478 1.25 33.58 -16.17
C GLU A 478 2.00 32.25 -16.17
N LEU A 479 1.59 31.29 -15.32
CA LEU A 479 2.07 29.91 -15.39
C LEU A 479 1.71 29.24 -16.72
N ALA A 480 0.51 29.45 -17.23
CA ALA A 480 0.05 28.94 -18.52
C ALA A 480 0.91 29.47 -19.68
N LYS A 481 1.05 30.80 -19.81
CA LYS A 481 1.94 31.42 -20.83
C LYS A 481 3.38 30.95 -20.77
N THR A 482 3.89 30.69 -19.57
CA THR A 482 5.25 30.18 -19.35
C THR A 482 5.40 28.74 -19.87
N ARG A 483 4.32 27.95 -19.81
CA ARG A 483 4.30 26.52 -20.19
C ARG A 483 3.89 26.28 -21.65
N THR A 484 3.03 27.11 -22.24
CA THR A 484 2.54 26.93 -23.62
C THR A 484 3.53 27.35 -24.71
N ARG A 485 4.59 28.11 -24.38
CA ARG A 485 5.65 28.51 -25.32
C ARG A 485 6.53 27.35 -25.81
N THR A 486 6.50 26.20 -25.13
CA THR A 486 7.43 25.09 -25.35
C THR A 486 6.64 23.82 -25.70
N ARG A 487 6.58 23.45 -26.99
CA ARG A 487 5.69 22.40 -27.52
C ARG A 487 6.01 21.00 -26.97
N PHE A 488 7.29 20.74 -26.73
CA PHE A 488 7.76 19.94 -25.59
C PHE A 488 8.45 20.89 -24.62
N PRO A 489 8.40 20.64 -23.30
CA PRO A 489 9.00 21.55 -22.33
C PRO A 489 10.53 21.57 -22.40
N ASP A 490 11.12 22.75 -22.63
CA ASP A 490 12.57 22.96 -22.53
C ASP A 490 13.12 22.55 -21.15
N TRP A 491 12.31 22.64 -20.09
CA TRP A 491 12.69 22.21 -18.75
C TRP A 491 13.00 20.70 -18.64
N LEU A 492 12.60 19.87 -19.62
CA LEU A 492 12.98 18.46 -19.68
C LEU A 492 14.47 18.28 -20.09
N ASN A 493 14.95 19.16 -20.97
CA ASN A 493 16.26 19.08 -21.63
C ASN A 493 17.26 20.15 -21.16
N ALA A 494 16.82 21.15 -20.40
CA ALA A 494 17.66 22.25 -19.93
C ALA A 494 18.72 21.78 -18.93
N ALA A 495 19.93 21.52 -19.45
CA ALA A 495 21.06 21.01 -18.67
C ALA A 495 21.33 21.80 -17.39
N ASP A 496 21.13 23.12 -17.40
CA ASP A 496 21.52 24.02 -16.30
C ASP A 496 20.36 24.84 -15.70
N SER A 497 19.09 24.57 -16.06
CA SER A 497 17.96 25.37 -15.52
C SER A 497 16.76 24.55 -15.04
N ASN A 498 16.48 24.66 -13.73
CA ASN A 498 15.18 24.52 -13.06
C ASN A 498 14.16 23.48 -13.61
N GLY A 499 14.63 22.32 -14.07
CA GLY A 499 13.77 21.20 -14.44
C GLY A 499 12.79 20.87 -13.33
N ILE A 500 11.53 20.56 -13.70
CA ILE A 500 10.56 19.99 -12.76
C ILE A 500 11.17 18.70 -12.23
N TYR A 501 11.28 17.68 -13.08
CA TYR A 501 11.85 16.39 -12.71
C TYR A 501 13.39 16.38 -12.74
N PRO A 502 14.05 15.59 -11.87
CA PRO A 502 15.51 15.45 -11.85
C PRO A 502 16.07 14.90 -13.16
N LYS A 503 17.33 15.20 -13.47
CA LYS A 503 18.10 14.49 -14.52
C LYS A 503 18.15 12.98 -14.26
N ASN A 504 18.35 12.20 -15.30
CA ASN A 504 18.46 10.73 -15.26
C ASN A 504 17.24 10.06 -14.60
N SER A 505 16.04 10.57 -14.89
CA SER A 505 14.76 9.97 -14.48
C SER A 505 14.11 9.20 -15.63
N LEU A 506 13.61 7.99 -15.31
CA LEU A 506 12.59 7.31 -16.11
C LEU A 506 11.24 7.94 -15.77
N LEU A 507 10.63 8.59 -16.74
CA LEU A 507 9.35 9.29 -16.61
C LEU A 507 8.24 8.42 -17.18
N LEU A 508 7.52 7.74 -16.29
CA LEU A 508 6.36 6.92 -16.61
C LEU A 508 5.10 7.79 -16.56
N GLY A 509 4.18 7.59 -17.49
CA GLY A 509 2.84 8.19 -17.40
C GLY A 509 1.78 7.27 -18.00
N ARG A 510 0.56 7.79 -18.13
CA ARG A 510 -0.60 7.12 -18.73
C ARG A 510 -1.49 8.14 -19.41
N ASN A 511 -2.38 7.68 -20.27
CA ASN A 511 -3.51 8.47 -20.76
C ASN A 511 -4.33 9.00 -19.56
N LEU A 512 -4.80 10.24 -19.67
CA LEU A 512 -5.51 10.94 -18.58
C LEU A 512 -6.83 10.24 -18.24
N GLY A 513 -6.87 9.60 -17.07
CA GLY A 513 -8.05 8.92 -16.54
C GLY A 513 -9.01 9.86 -15.80
N THR A 514 -9.99 9.27 -15.10
CA THR A 514 -11.02 9.97 -14.31
C THR A 514 -10.42 11.12 -13.49
N ILE A 515 -10.95 12.34 -13.65
CA ILE A 515 -10.46 13.52 -12.92
C ILE A 515 -10.56 13.26 -11.40
N GLY A 516 -9.54 13.69 -10.65
CA GLY A 516 -9.49 13.51 -9.20
C GLY A 516 -8.98 12.16 -8.70
N SER A 517 -8.89 11.13 -9.57
CA SER A 517 -8.48 9.77 -9.22
C SER A 517 -6.97 9.61 -8.89
N SER A 518 -6.54 8.36 -8.70
CA SER A 518 -5.14 7.96 -8.49
C SER A 518 -4.25 8.15 -9.72
N THR A 519 -4.80 8.01 -10.94
CA THR A 519 -4.00 8.12 -12.17
C THR A 519 -3.44 9.51 -12.39
N ASN A 520 -4.02 10.53 -11.75
CA ASN A 520 -3.65 11.94 -11.91
C ASN A 520 -2.81 12.44 -10.71
N ARG A 521 -2.25 11.52 -9.90
CA ARG A 521 -1.28 11.82 -8.83
C ARG A 521 0.15 11.65 -9.34
N ARG A 522 1.08 12.47 -8.85
CA ARG A 522 2.52 12.24 -9.02
C ARG A 522 3.01 11.20 -8.00
N ALA A 523 3.92 10.32 -8.39
CA ALA A 523 4.56 9.36 -7.50
C ALA A 523 6.04 9.13 -7.84
N THR A 524 6.82 8.59 -6.90
CA THR A 524 8.14 8.00 -7.15
C THR A 524 8.00 6.49 -6.98
N LEU A 525 8.71 5.70 -7.80
CA LEU A 525 8.69 4.24 -7.77
C LEU A 525 10.13 3.71 -7.60
N PRO A 526 10.32 2.52 -7.00
CA PRO A 526 11.65 1.97 -6.74
C PRO A 526 12.40 1.58 -8.02
N MET A 527 13.67 1.96 -8.11
CA MET A 527 14.58 1.64 -9.23
C MET A 527 14.75 0.13 -9.47
N GLY A 528 14.65 -0.69 -8.41
CA GLY A 528 14.69 -2.15 -8.51
C GLY A 528 13.54 -2.77 -9.31
N MET A 529 12.54 -1.98 -9.74
CA MET A 529 11.38 -2.43 -10.52
C MET A 529 11.33 -1.89 -11.95
N VAL A 530 12.39 -1.23 -12.44
CA VAL A 530 12.43 -0.59 -13.78
C VAL A 530 11.99 -1.56 -14.88
N ILE A 531 12.44 -2.83 -14.84
CA ILE A 531 12.20 -3.79 -15.91
C ILE A 531 10.72 -4.18 -15.98
N GLU A 532 10.12 -4.60 -14.86
CA GLU A 532 8.70 -5.01 -14.83
C GLU A 532 7.75 -3.83 -15.01
N LEU A 533 8.14 -2.61 -14.56
CA LEU A 533 7.40 -1.39 -14.83
C LEU A 533 7.39 -1.07 -16.32
N THR A 534 8.55 -1.08 -17.00
CA THR A 534 8.66 -0.84 -18.45
C THR A 534 7.85 -1.86 -19.23
N GLN A 535 8.06 -3.17 -18.98
CA GLN A 535 7.34 -4.24 -19.66
C GLN A 535 5.81 -4.16 -19.49
N LEU A 536 5.31 -3.83 -18.29
CA LEU A 536 3.88 -3.63 -18.07
C LEU A 536 3.36 -2.40 -18.81
N TRP A 537 4.09 -1.28 -18.81
CA TRP A 537 3.66 -0.07 -19.51
C TRP A 537 3.64 -0.27 -21.03
N GLU A 538 4.67 -0.90 -21.61
CA GLU A 538 4.74 -1.31 -23.01
C GLU A 538 3.55 -2.20 -23.39
N THR A 539 3.28 -3.26 -22.60
CA THR A 539 2.14 -4.17 -22.80
C THR A 539 0.79 -3.44 -22.81
N THR A 540 0.68 -2.31 -22.12
CA THR A 540 -0.56 -1.51 -22.03
C THR A 540 -0.61 -0.33 -23.01
N GLY A 541 0.44 -0.11 -23.82
CA GLY A 541 0.57 1.08 -24.66
C GLY A 541 0.65 2.40 -23.87
N SER A 542 1.08 2.35 -22.60
CA SER A 542 1.24 3.54 -21.75
C SER A 542 2.57 4.24 -22.07
N PRO A 543 2.62 5.56 -22.32
CA PRO A 543 3.86 6.21 -22.76
C PRO A 543 4.97 6.23 -21.69
N ILE A 544 6.20 6.07 -22.17
CA ILE A 544 7.44 6.06 -21.40
C ILE A 544 8.37 7.12 -22.00
N LEU A 545 8.99 7.94 -21.16
CA LEU A 545 9.96 8.97 -21.56
C LEU A 545 11.20 8.91 -20.67
N THR A 546 12.36 9.29 -21.20
CA THR A 546 13.63 9.38 -20.47
C THR A 546 14.24 10.76 -20.65
N ASN A 547 14.73 11.38 -19.58
CA ASN A 547 15.50 12.64 -19.64
C ASN A 547 16.99 12.44 -19.34
N SER A 548 17.58 11.39 -19.91
CA SER A 548 19.01 11.09 -19.84
C SER A 548 19.60 10.89 -21.23
N THR A 549 20.89 11.22 -21.34
CA THR A 549 21.77 10.88 -22.47
C THR A 549 22.80 9.82 -22.08
N GLU A 550 22.64 9.19 -20.91
CA GLU A 550 23.55 8.21 -20.32
C GLU A 550 22.78 6.92 -19.99
N GLU A 551 23.47 5.78 -19.93
CA GLU A 551 22.86 4.48 -19.60
C GLU A 551 22.38 4.38 -18.13
N ASN A 552 22.83 5.29 -17.26
CA ASN A 552 22.59 5.25 -15.82
C ASN A 552 21.34 6.04 -15.38
N LEU A 553 20.18 5.40 -15.47
CA LEU A 553 18.96 5.85 -14.80
C LEU A 553 19.13 5.87 -13.28
N GLY A 554 18.68 6.95 -12.63
CA GLY A 554 18.80 7.18 -11.18
C GLY A 554 17.49 7.29 -10.41
N ARG A 555 16.33 7.47 -11.07
CA ARG A 555 15.00 7.48 -10.45
C ARG A 555 13.91 6.98 -11.40
N VAL A 556 12.85 6.36 -10.86
CA VAL A 556 11.58 6.17 -11.58
C VAL A 556 10.51 7.11 -11.02
N ILE A 557 9.84 7.85 -11.90
CA ILE A 557 8.85 8.85 -11.51
C ILE A 557 7.59 8.67 -12.35
N TYR A 558 6.45 8.58 -11.69
CA TYR A 558 5.14 8.64 -12.32
C TYR A 558 4.66 10.09 -12.41
N ALA A 559 4.57 10.60 -13.63
CA ALA A 559 4.35 12.02 -13.96
C ALA A 559 3.23 12.16 -15.02
N PRO A 560 1.96 11.93 -14.65
CA PRO A 560 0.86 11.80 -15.61
C PRO A 560 0.57 13.08 -16.39
N GLU A 561 0.89 14.26 -15.85
CA GLU A 561 0.59 15.53 -16.50
C GLU A 561 1.54 15.92 -17.65
N LEU A 562 2.55 15.09 -17.94
CA LEU A 562 3.48 15.31 -19.05
C LEU A 562 2.98 14.77 -20.39
N LEU A 563 1.93 13.96 -20.36
CA LEU A 563 1.42 13.25 -21.52
C LEU A 563 0.13 13.89 -21.99
N LEU A 564 0.25 14.65 -23.07
CA LEU A 564 -0.90 15.20 -23.79
C LEU A 564 -1.50 14.09 -24.66
N PRO A 565 -2.79 14.16 -25.03
CA PRO A 565 -3.44 13.12 -25.84
C PRO A 565 -2.81 12.90 -27.23
N ASN A 566 -2.02 13.87 -27.69
CA ASN A 566 -1.28 13.85 -28.97
C ASN A 566 0.25 13.80 -28.77
N SER A 567 0.75 13.46 -27.57
CA SER A 567 2.18 13.20 -27.37
C SER A 567 2.59 11.96 -28.19
N PRO A 568 3.62 12.04 -29.05
CA PRO A 568 4.08 10.88 -29.80
C PRO A 568 4.57 9.79 -28.84
N THR A 569 4.19 8.55 -29.11
CA THR A 569 4.50 7.37 -28.28
C THR A 569 5.98 7.00 -28.26
N SER A 570 6.76 7.60 -29.16
CA SER A 570 8.22 7.56 -29.22
C SER A 570 8.73 8.94 -29.61
N ILE A 571 9.62 9.51 -28.79
CA ILE A 571 10.70 10.34 -29.35
C ILE A 571 11.63 9.36 -30.06
N ASP A 572 12.11 9.70 -31.25
CA ASP A 572 13.06 8.85 -31.98
C ASP A 572 14.26 8.54 -31.08
N SER A 573 14.37 7.27 -30.70
CA SER A 573 15.53 6.80 -29.94
C SER A 573 16.74 6.91 -30.88
N PRO A 574 17.83 7.59 -30.51
CA PRO A 574 19.06 7.54 -31.30
C PRO A 574 19.43 6.07 -31.43
N GLU A 575 19.52 5.56 -32.67
CA GLU A 575 19.29 4.15 -32.98
C GLU A 575 19.93 3.20 -31.95
N PHE A 576 19.09 2.51 -31.16
CA PHE A 576 19.56 1.42 -30.32
C PHE A 576 19.82 0.18 -31.21
N GLN A 577 20.76 0.32 -32.14
CA GLN A 577 21.39 -0.82 -32.79
C GLN A 577 21.93 -1.70 -31.67
N PRO A 578 21.50 -2.98 -31.56
CA PRO A 578 21.99 -3.85 -30.51
C PRO A 578 23.49 -4.09 -30.73
N SER A 579 24.31 -3.41 -29.94
CA SER A 579 25.76 -3.56 -29.96
C SER A 579 26.12 -5.01 -29.64
N GLN A 580 27.15 -5.54 -30.29
CA GLN A 580 27.35 -6.99 -30.45
C GLN A 580 27.79 -7.74 -29.17
N ASP A 581 27.74 -7.10 -28.00
CA ASP A 581 28.14 -7.66 -26.69
C ASP A 581 27.00 -8.25 -25.85
N VAL A 582 25.73 -8.20 -26.31
CA VAL A 582 24.61 -8.92 -25.65
C VAL A 582 24.90 -10.43 -25.51
N ASN A 583 25.71 -10.99 -26.42
CA ASN A 583 26.18 -12.38 -26.43
C ASN A 583 27.07 -12.80 -25.24
N LYS A 584 27.26 -11.96 -24.21
CA LYS A 584 27.96 -12.33 -22.96
C LYS A 584 27.07 -12.65 -21.77
N ILE A 585 25.74 -12.48 -21.88
CA ILE A 585 24.81 -12.74 -20.76
C ILE A 585 24.09 -14.11 -20.90
N GLU A 586 23.95 -14.65 -22.11
CA GLU A 586 23.31 -15.96 -22.36
C GLU A 586 24.22 -17.19 -22.09
N SER A 587 24.95 -17.22 -20.97
CA SER A 587 25.83 -18.35 -20.62
C SER A 587 25.75 -18.83 -19.16
N ASN A 588 24.57 -18.76 -18.53
CA ASN A 588 24.35 -19.43 -17.23
C ASN A 588 22.91 -19.91 -16.92
N ILE A 589 22.05 -20.12 -17.92
CA ILE A 589 20.73 -20.77 -17.73
C ILE A 589 20.65 -22.05 -18.57
N GLY A 590 21.12 -23.16 -17.98
CA GLY A 590 20.93 -24.51 -18.53
C GLY A 590 19.46 -24.93 -18.42
N GLY A 591 18.69 -24.70 -19.49
CA GLY A 591 17.23 -24.89 -19.46
C GLY A 591 16.77 -26.35 -19.58
N LYS A 592 15.55 -26.62 -19.05
CA LYS A 592 14.64 -27.67 -19.53
C LYS A 592 13.27 -27.56 -18.85
N LEU A 593 12.23 -27.28 -19.65
CA LEU A 593 10.93 -27.98 -19.71
C LEU A 593 9.83 -27.09 -20.31
N LEU A 594 9.73 -27.13 -21.64
CA LEU A 594 8.45 -26.95 -22.33
C LEU A 594 7.93 -28.34 -22.67
N GLY A 595 6.71 -28.65 -22.23
CA GLY A 595 6.02 -29.92 -22.49
C GLY A 595 4.51 -29.68 -22.46
N ALA A 596 3.81 -30.06 -23.53
CA ALA A 596 2.38 -29.82 -23.71
C ALA A 596 1.55 -31.09 -23.49
N PHE A 597 0.23 -31.00 -23.76
CA PHE A 597 -0.80 -32.05 -23.69
C PHE A 597 -1.27 -32.44 -22.26
N PRO A 598 -2.46 -33.07 -22.11
CA PRO A 598 -3.77 -32.65 -22.66
C PRO A 598 -4.92 -32.70 -21.62
N LEU A 599 -6.13 -32.31 -22.03
CA LEU A 599 -7.37 -32.28 -21.21
C LEU A 599 -7.99 -33.69 -20.97
N ALA A 600 -8.48 -33.99 -19.74
CA ALA A 600 -9.76 -34.73 -19.48
C ALA A 600 -10.12 -34.97 -17.97
N ASN A 601 -11.36 -34.58 -17.61
CA ASN A 601 -12.36 -35.22 -16.69
C ASN A 601 -12.22 -35.32 -15.14
N PHE A 602 -13.40 -35.13 -14.47
CA PHE A 602 -13.77 -35.13 -13.02
C PHE A 602 -14.23 -36.53 -12.48
N PRO A 603 -14.68 -36.77 -11.20
CA PRO A 603 -14.76 -35.98 -9.91
C PRO A 603 -13.97 -36.69 -8.74
N GLY A 604 -14.12 -36.55 -7.39
CA GLY A 604 -14.98 -35.81 -6.41
C GLY A 604 -15.92 -36.73 -5.56
N LYS A 605 -16.22 -36.58 -4.24
CA LYS A 605 -15.84 -35.60 -3.17
C LYS A 605 -16.16 -36.11 -1.70
N PHE A 606 -15.87 -35.33 -0.63
CA PHE A 606 -15.82 -35.71 0.85
C PHE A 606 -16.06 -34.47 1.81
N ARG A 607 -16.11 -34.57 3.20
CA ARG A 607 -15.64 -33.53 4.23
C ARG A 607 -15.60 -33.76 5.81
N LEU A 608 -15.86 -32.76 6.72
CA LEU A 608 -15.27 -32.47 8.11
C LEU A 608 -16.15 -31.48 9.03
N LEU A 609 -15.70 -30.73 10.11
CA LEU A 609 -16.31 -29.45 10.72
C LEU A 609 -15.44 -28.58 11.75
N GLN A 610 -15.96 -27.52 12.46
CA GLN A 610 -15.29 -26.43 13.31
C GLN A 610 -16.09 -25.98 14.61
N LEU A 611 -15.98 -24.86 15.43
CA LEU A 611 -15.52 -23.41 15.36
C LEU A 611 -15.65 -22.55 16.72
N ASN A 612 -15.03 -21.33 16.89
CA ASN A 612 -15.33 -20.08 17.74
C ASN A 612 -14.62 -19.75 19.12
N LEU A 613 -14.65 -18.54 19.82
CA LEU A 613 -14.50 -17.04 19.54
C LEU A 613 -14.82 -16.07 20.79
N LYS A 614 -13.97 -15.13 21.34
CA LYS A 614 -14.31 -14.11 22.44
C LYS A 614 -13.59 -12.69 22.57
N CYS A 615 -13.83 -11.87 23.65
CA CYS A 615 -13.70 -10.35 23.79
C CYS A 615 -13.53 -9.71 25.25
N HIS A 616 -13.71 -8.36 25.45
CA HIS A 616 -14.12 -7.65 26.71
C HIS A 616 -14.72 -6.21 26.50
N TRP A 617 -15.10 -5.44 27.55
CA TRP A 617 -16.14 -4.35 27.53
C TRP A 617 -16.05 -3.17 28.56
N GLU A 618 -16.69 -2.02 28.23
CA GLU A 618 -17.37 -0.97 29.09
C GLU A 618 -17.61 0.35 28.26
N HIS A 619 -18.35 1.45 28.58
CA HIS A 619 -19.36 1.86 29.62
C HIS A 619 -20.24 3.06 29.10
N LEU A 620 -21.54 3.20 29.47
CA LEU A 620 -22.34 4.48 29.62
C LEU A 620 -23.88 4.26 29.72
N THR A 621 -24.60 5.05 30.54
CA THR A 621 -26.09 5.04 30.61
C THR A 621 -26.75 6.43 30.79
N ASN A 622 -27.80 6.75 30.01
CA ASN A 622 -28.77 7.81 30.36
C ASN A 622 -30.14 7.63 29.64
N ARG A 623 -31.26 8.01 30.27
CA ARG A 623 -32.60 7.42 29.98
C ARG A 623 -33.74 8.40 29.62
N LYS A 624 -33.46 9.62 29.15
CA LYS A 624 -34.49 10.66 28.90
C LYS A 624 -34.89 10.95 27.44
N LEU A 625 -34.27 10.32 26.44
CA LEU A 625 -34.46 10.66 25.01
C LEU A 625 -35.68 10.00 24.32
N TYR A 626 -36.41 9.10 24.99
CA TYR A 626 -37.34 8.17 24.33
C TYR A 626 -38.80 8.63 24.15
N LYS A 627 -39.19 9.84 24.56
CA LYS A 627 -40.60 10.30 24.47
C LYS A 627 -40.93 11.23 23.29
N GLY A 628 -39.94 11.81 22.61
CA GLY A 628 -40.18 12.75 21.48
C GLY A 628 -40.15 12.12 20.08
N LEU A 629 -39.77 10.84 19.97
CA LEU A 629 -39.53 10.18 18.68
C LEU A 629 -40.74 9.42 18.11
N SER A 630 -41.77 9.14 18.91
CA SER A 630 -42.97 8.41 18.49
C SER A 630 -44.00 9.27 17.76
N GLU A 631 -44.00 10.59 17.96
CA GLU A 631 -45.00 11.50 17.37
C GLU A 631 -44.58 11.99 15.97
N PHE A 632 -43.28 12.01 15.67
CA PHE A 632 -42.76 12.47 14.37
C PHE A 632 -42.96 11.44 13.25
N THR A 633 -43.12 10.15 13.58
CA THR A 633 -43.27 9.05 12.61
C THR A 633 -44.70 8.86 12.07
N ALA A 634 -45.70 9.56 12.63
CA ALA A 634 -47.12 9.32 12.35
C ALA A 634 -47.77 10.30 11.34
N ARG A 635 -46.98 11.12 10.61
CA ARG A 635 -47.50 12.22 9.77
C ARG A 635 -47.02 12.27 8.31
N ASN A 636 -46.42 11.20 7.78
CA ASN A 636 -46.00 11.13 6.36
C ASN A 636 -46.33 9.76 5.74
N THR A 637 -47.61 9.40 5.76
CA THR A 637 -48.18 8.28 4.99
C THR A 637 -49.37 8.79 4.21
N ASP A 638 -49.13 9.30 3.01
CA ASP A 638 -50.18 9.67 2.07
C ASP A 638 -49.83 9.21 0.65
N ASN A 639 -50.84 8.82 -0.12
CA ASN A 639 -50.65 8.00 -1.33
C ASN A 639 -50.50 8.83 -2.61
N SER A 640 -49.50 8.49 -3.43
CA SER A 640 -49.55 8.77 -4.89
C SER A 640 -48.64 7.81 -5.66
N ASN A 641 -49.25 6.91 -6.46
CA ASN A 641 -48.53 5.95 -7.30
C ASN A 641 -48.22 6.56 -8.68
N SER A 642 -47.10 7.27 -8.81
CA SER A 642 -46.49 7.58 -10.11
C SER A 642 -44.99 7.92 -9.99
N SER A 643 -44.21 7.71 -11.06
CA SER A 643 -42.81 8.17 -11.24
C SER A 643 -41.70 7.60 -10.32
N LEU A 644 -41.87 6.42 -9.73
CA LEU A 644 -40.83 5.79 -8.90
C LEU A 644 -39.52 5.37 -9.64
N ALA A 645 -39.43 5.58 -10.96
CA ALA A 645 -38.29 5.19 -11.80
C ALA A 645 -37.21 6.28 -12.00
N THR A 646 -37.42 7.53 -11.57
CA THR A 646 -36.60 8.69 -11.97
C THR A 646 -35.92 9.44 -10.82
N ARG A 647 -35.69 8.80 -9.68
CA ARG A 647 -34.79 9.33 -8.64
C ARG A 647 -33.39 8.75 -8.81
N GLY A 648 -32.44 9.59 -9.20
CA GLY A 648 -31.01 9.25 -9.18
C GLY A 648 -30.43 9.33 -7.76
N THR A 649 -29.30 8.66 -7.54
CA THR A 649 -28.57 8.62 -6.27
C THR A 649 -27.09 8.91 -6.46
N ALA A 650 -26.45 9.46 -5.43
CA ALA A 650 -25.00 9.60 -5.34
C ALA A 650 -24.34 8.41 -4.62
N GLN A 651 -25.11 7.41 -4.20
CA GLN A 651 -24.67 6.29 -3.35
C GLN A 651 -24.50 4.98 -4.13
N MET A 652 -23.45 4.24 -3.79
CA MET A 652 -23.10 2.93 -4.32
C MET A 652 -22.74 1.97 -3.16
N PRO A 653 -23.61 1.03 -2.79
CA PRO A 653 -23.25 -0.13 -1.98
C PRO A 653 -22.37 -1.08 -2.79
N ILE A 654 -21.35 -1.65 -2.15
CA ILE A 654 -20.48 -2.68 -2.75
C ILE A 654 -20.57 -3.91 -1.85
N LEU A 655 -21.15 -5.01 -2.33
CA LEU A 655 -21.22 -6.27 -1.59
C LEU A 655 -19.89 -7.03 -1.74
N ARG A 656 -19.48 -7.72 -0.67
CA ARG A 656 -18.33 -8.63 -0.66
C ARG A 656 -18.79 -10.02 -0.26
N TYR A 657 -18.74 -10.92 -1.24
CA TYR A 657 -18.81 -12.38 -1.06
C TYR A 657 -17.41 -12.98 -1.11
N ARG A 658 -17.30 -14.27 -0.73
CA ARG A 658 -16.08 -15.05 -0.95
C ARG A 658 -16.40 -16.41 -1.56
N HIS A 659 -17.21 -17.21 -0.88
CA HIS A 659 -17.73 -18.48 -1.37
C HIS A 659 -19.23 -18.42 -1.54
N VAL A 660 -19.73 -18.97 -2.64
CA VAL A 660 -21.13 -19.40 -2.76
C VAL A 660 -21.11 -20.88 -3.10
N CYS A 661 -21.46 -21.72 -2.12
CA CYS A 661 -21.32 -23.17 -2.24
C CYS A 661 -22.30 -23.90 -1.31
N PRO A 662 -22.82 -25.08 -1.68
CA PRO A 662 -23.57 -25.94 -0.77
C PRO A 662 -22.80 -26.12 0.53
N GLN A 663 -23.49 -26.22 1.68
CA GLN A 663 -22.85 -26.23 3.00
C GLN A 663 -21.65 -27.17 2.99
N LEU A 664 -20.45 -26.60 3.05
CA LEU A 664 -19.25 -27.40 3.19
C LEU A 664 -19.31 -27.90 4.64
N GLU A 665 -19.63 -29.18 4.80
CA GLU A 665 -18.98 -29.96 5.85
C GLU A 665 -17.49 -29.51 5.89
N GLY A 666 -16.95 -29.29 7.07
CA GLY A 666 -15.55 -28.88 7.25
C GLY A 666 -15.32 -27.39 7.37
N ALA A 667 -16.06 -26.57 6.63
CA ALA A 667 -15.73 -25.16 6.58
C ALA A 667 -16.60 -24.30 7.50
N THR A 668 -15.96 -23.26 8.01
CA THR A 668 -16.54 -22.14 8.74
C THR A 668 -17.81 -21.63 8.06
N ILE A 669 -18.93 -21.48 8.78
CA ILE A 669 -20.12 -20.78 8.24
C ILE A 669 -19.71 -19.38 7.74
N GLY A 670 -18.85 -18.69 8.52
CA GLY A 670 -17.83 -17.75 8.00
C GLY A 670 -18.25 -16.89 6.82
N TYR A 671 -17.48 -16.94 5.74
CA TYR A 671 -17.78 -16.26 4.45
C TYR A 671 -18.44 -17.20 3.43
N ASN A 672 -19.10 -18.27 3.90
CA ASN A 672 -19.61 -19.35 3.07
C ASN A 672 -21.14 -19.26 2.94
N VAL A 673 -21.60 -18.53 1.93
CA VAL A 673 -23.03 -18.35 1.67
C VAL A 673 -23.55 -19.56 0.91
N THR A 674 -24.66 -20.17 1.35
CA THR A 674 -25.28 -21.26 0.59
C THR A 674 -25.99 -20.74 -0.66
N PRO A 675 -26.11 -21.53 -1.76
CA PRO A 675 -26.79 -21.08 -2.98
C PRO A 675 -28.23 -20.63 -2.71
N ASP A 676 -28.95 -21.31 -1.83
CA ASP A 676 -30.30 -20.94 -1.38
C ASP A 676 -30.35 -19.57 -0.71
N ASN A 677 -29.37 -19.23 0.12
CA ASN A 677 -29.31 -17.93 0.80
C ASN A 677 -28.86 -16.82 -0.16
N PHE A 678 -27.93 -17.12 -1.07
CA PHE A 678 -27.56 -16.21 -2.15
C PHE A 678 -28.74 -15.96 -3.11
N GLU A 679 -29.52 -16.98 -3.45
CA GLU A 679 -30.74 -16.83 -4.25
C GLU A 679 -31.77 -15.94 -3.54
N LYS A 680 -32.00 -16.13 -2.23
CA LYS A 680 -32.87 -15.22 -1.43
C LYS A 680 -32.37 -13.78 -1.44
N GLN A 681 -31.05 -13.56 -1.39
CA GLN A 681 -30.43 -12.24 -1.47
C GLN A 681 -30.63 -11.59 -2.86
N LEU A 682 -30.41 -12.33 -3.96
CA LEU A 682 -30.68 -11.85 -5.32
C LEU A 682 -32.18 -11.58 -5.56
N GLN A 683 -33.06 -12.45 -5.06
CA GLN A 683 -34.50 -12.21 -5.10
C GLN A 683 -34.89 -10.93 -4.34
N TYR A 684 -34.28 -10.65 -3.18
CA TYR A 684 -34.51 -9.40 -2.45
C TYR A 684 -34.03 -8.18 -3.25
N LEU A 685 -32.84 -8.23 -3.85
CA LEU A 685 -32.32 -7.14 -4.69
C LEU A 685 -33.26 -6.86 -5.87
N SER A 686 -33.66 -7.90 -6.61
CA SER A 686 -34.59 -7.83 -7.73
C SER A 686 -35.95 -7.25 -7.32
N LYS A 687 -36.59 -7.80 -6.28
CA LYS A 687 -37.89 -7.32 -5.74
C LYS A 687 -37.84 -5.88 -5.21
N ASN A 688 -36.65 -5.35 -4.92
CA ASN A 688 -36.45 -3.97 -4.47
C ASN A 688 -35.97 -3.02 -5.57
N ASN A 689 -35.93 -3.44 -6.84
CA ASN A 689 -35.44 -2.67 -7.99
C ASN A 689 -33.97 -2.21 -7.86
N PHE A 690 -33.10 -3.08 -7.33
CA PHE A 690 -31.65 -2.91 -7.49
C PHE A 690 -31.18 -3.46 -8.83
N TYR A 691 -30.11 -2.89 -9.39
CA TYR A 691 -29.42 -3.39 -10.60
C TYR A 691 -27.90 -3.43 -10.37
N SER A 692 -27.20 -4.38 -11.01
CA SER A 692 -25.73 -4.35 -11.00
C SER A 692 -25.22 -3.17 -11.83
N ALA A 693 -24.51 -2.26 -11.18
CA ALA A 693 -23.65 -1.30 -11.85
C ALA A 693 -22.33 -1.97 -12.29
N VAL A 694 -21.60 -1.30 -13.18
CA VAL A 694 -20.21 -1.60 -13.54
C VAL A 694 -19.29 -0.44 -13.12
N TRP A 695 -17.97 -0.62 -13.14
CA TRP A 695 -17.04 0.48 -12.80
C TRP A 695 -17.17 1.69 -13.74
N GLU A 696 -17.56 1.44 -15.00
CA GLU A 696 -17.83 2.48 -16.00
C GLU A 696 -19.05 3.35 -15.64
N ASP A 697 -20.05 2.83 -14.93
CA ASP A 697 -21.19 3.64 -14.44
C ASP A 697 -20.69 4.66 -13.40
N TRP A 698 -19.76 4.25 -12.53
CA TRP A 698 -19.13 5.16 -11.58
C TRP A 698 -18.32 6.22 -12.31
N GLU A 699 -17.40 5.79 -13.20
CA GLU A 699 -16.56 6.70 -13.99
C GLU A 699 -17.42 7.75 -14.71
N LYS A 700 -18.46 7.31 -15.43
CA LYS A 700 -19.42 8.18 -16.12
C LYS A 700 -20.19 9.12 -15.19
N ALA A 701 -20.66 8.63 -14.03
CA ALA A 701 -21.32 9.48 -13.04
C ALA A 701 -20.38 10.57 -12.50
N THR A 702 -19.11 10.24 -12.25
CA THR A 702 -18.10 11.22 -11.82
C THR A 702 -17.70 12.21 -12.91
N THR A 703 -17.39 11.76 -14.14
CA THR A 703 -16.94 12.66 -15.23
C THR A 703 -18.06 13.59 -15.73
N THR A 704 -19.31 13.14 -15.74
CA THR A 704 -20.45 13.98 -16.14
C THR A 704 -21.05 14.80 -14.97
N GLY A 705 -20.62 14.53 -13.73
CA GLY A 705 -21.21 15.10 -12.53
C GLY A 705 -22.70 14.76 -12.36
N THR A 706 -23.12 13.57 -12.79
CA THR A 706 -24.51 13.09 -12.73
C THR A 706 -24.74 12.08 -11.62
N LEU A 707 -26.01 11.84 -11.27
CA LEU A 707 -26.41 10.83 -10.30
C LEU A 707 -26.64 9.49 -11.00
N LEU A 708 -26.23 8.40 -10.36
CA LEU A 708 -26.50 7.03 -10.80
C LEU A 708 -28.03 6.80 -10.79
N PRO A 709 -28.63 6.19 -11.83
CA PRO A 709 -30.08 6.01 -11.89
C PRO A 709 -30.57 5.00 -10.84
N GLY A 710 -31.71 5.26 -10.19
CA GLY A 710 -32.39 4.27 -9.35
C GLY A 710 -31.57 3.77 -8.14
N LYS A 711 -31.30 2.46 -8.09
CA LYS A 711 -30.58 1.78 -7.00
C LYS A 711 -29.44 0.90 -7.56
N PRO A 712 -28.26 1.48 -7.80
CA PRO A 712 -27.08 0.72 -8.21
C PRO A 712 -26.58 -0.16 -7.07
N ILE A 713 -25.94 -1.27 -7.41
CA ILE A 713 -25.13 -2.07 -6.49
C ILE A 713 -23.95 -2.70 -7.24
N LEU A 714 -22.77 -2.76 -6.62
CA LEU A 714 -21.65 -3.55 -7.11
C LEU A 714 -21.59 -4.86 -6.31
N ILE A 715 -21.41 -5.98 -6.99
CA ILE A 715 -21.33 -7.32 -6.37
C ILE A 715 -19.92 -7.86 -6.60
N THR A 716 -19.15 -8.03 -5.52
CA THR A 716 -17.74 -8.43 -5.60
C THR A 716 -17.47 -9.77 -4.91
N PHE A 717 -16.59 -10.58 -5.49
CA PHE A 717 -16.18 -11.90 -4.98
C PHE A 717 -14.66 -11.97 -4.80
N ASP A 718 -14.20 -12.13 -3.56
CA ASP A 718 -12.76 -12.25 -3.26
C ASP A 718 -12.24 -13.68 -3.45
N GLY A 719 -11.12 -13.83 -4.16
CA GLY A 719 -10.25 -15.01 -4.13
C GLY A 719 -10.26 -15.88 -5.38
N GLY A 720 -11.19 -15.65 -6.32
CA GLY A 720 -11.23 -16.41 -7.58
C GLY A 720 -11.61 -17.88 -7.42
N TYR A 721 -12.47 -18.22 -6.47
CA TYR A 721 -12.89 -19.60 -6.21
C TYR A 721 -13.74 -20.20 -7.35
N LEU A 722 -13.50 -21.46 -7.68
CA LEU A 722 -14.25 -22.17 -8.73
C LEU A 722 -15.74 -22.36 -8.37
N ASP A 723 -16.12 -22.18 -7.11
CA ASP A 723 -17.53 -22.19 -6.68
C ASP A 723 -18.33 -20.98 -7.20
N PHE A 724 -17.68 -19.85 -7.52
CA PHE A 724 -18.31 -18.73 -8.22
C PHE A 724 -18.89 -19.19 -9.58
N PHE A 725 -18.09 -19.89 -10.39
CA PHE A 725 -18.53 -20.41 -11.70
C PHE A 725 -19.65 -21.44 -11.57
N ASN A 726 -19.55 -22.34 -10.59
CA ASN A 726 -20.50 -23.45 -10.43
C ASN A 726 -21.85 -23.05 -9.82
N TYR A 727 -21.88 -22.07 -8.90
CA TYR A 727 -23.09 -21.76 -8.12
C TYR A 727 -23.48 -20.28 -8.17
N ALA A 728 -22.54 -19.34 -8.02
CA ALA A 728 -22.87 -17.92 -8.00
C ALA A 728 -23.30 -17.41 -9.39
N TRP A 729 -22.54 -17.75 -10.43
CA TRP A 729 -22.74 -17.21 -11.77
C TRP A 729 -24.07 -17.66 -12.43
N PRO A 730 -24.48 -18.94 -12.37
CA PRO A 730 -25.80 -19.35 -12.88
C PRO A 730 -26.97 -18.68 -12.15
N LEU A 731 -26.77 -18.28 -10.89
CA LEU A 731 -27.72 -17.50 -10.11
C LEU A 731 -27.76 -16.03 -10.53
N LEU A 732 -26.60 -15.38 -10.59
CA LEU A 732 -26.43 -13.99 -11.06
C LEU A 732 -27.05 -13.79 -12.45
N LYS A 733 -26.70 -14.66 -13.40
CA LYS A 733 -27.20 -14.66 -14.78
C LYS A 733 -28.73 -14.85 -14.85
N ARG A 734 -29.30 -15.76 -14.04
CA ARG A 734 -30.76 -16.00 -13.92
C ARG A 734 -31.53 -14.79 -13.37
N TYR A 735 -30.89 -13.98 -12.51
CA TYR A 735 -31.50 -12.77 -11.94
C TYR A 735 -31.08 -11.45 -12.63
N GLY A 736 -30.29 -11.50 -13.70
CA GLY A 736 -29.86 -10.33 -14.46
C GLY A 736 -28.78 -9.46 -13.79
N PHE A 737 -28.06 -9.99 -12.80
CA PHE A 737 -26.99 -9.28 -12.09
C PHE A 737 -25.61 -9.60 -12.68
N LYS A 738 -24.76 -8.59 -12.85
CA LYS A 738 -23.31 -8.69 -13.10
C LYS A 738 -22.52 -8.73 -11.78
N ALA A 739 -21.26 -9.15 -11.84
CA ALA A 739 -20.33 -9.14 -10.70
C ALA A 739 -18.88 -8.87 -11.13
N THR A 740 -18.04 -8.45 -10.18
CA THR A 740 -16.57 -8.39 -10.29
C THR A 740 -15.93 -9.51 -9.46
N VAL A 741 -15.00 -10.26 -10.03
CA VAL A 741 -14.22 -11.30 -9.31
C VAL A 741 -12.78 -10.82 -9.11
N LEU A 742 -12.26 -10.92 -7.87
CA LEU A 742 -10.92 -10.47 -7.50
C LEU A 742 -9.99 -11.68 -7.37
N LEU A 743 -8.96 -11.75 -8.21
CA LEU A 743 -8.11 -12.93 -8.42
C LEU A 743 -6.74 -12.77 -7.72
N VAL A 744 -6.24 -13.85 -7.11
CA VAL A 744 -4.83 -13.96 -6.67
C VAL A 744 -4.01 -14.45 -7.86
N ALA A 745 -3.16 -13.60 -8.42
CA ALA A 745 -2.68 -13.78 -9.79
C ALA A 745 -1.82 -15.04 -10.00
N GLU A 746 -0.90 -15.37 -9.09
CA GLU A 746 -0.08 -16.60 -9.20
C GLU A 746 -0.82 -17.89 -8.80
N ARG A 747 -2.14 -17.86 -8.60
CA ARG A 747 -2.90 -19.03 -8.11
C ARG A 747 -4.08 -19.40 -9.02
N ILE A 748 -4.27 -18.68 -10.12
CA ILE A 748 -5.21 -19.04 -11.20
C ILE A 748 -4.96 -20.49 -11.64
N GLY A 749 -6.02 -21.28 -11.73
CA GLY A 749 -5.95 -22.71 -12.08
C GLY A 749 -5.37 -23.63 -11.00
N THR A 750 -5.10 -23.13 -9.79
CA THR A 750 -4.58 -23.92 -8.66
C THR A 750 -5.57 -23.97 -7.49
N THR A 751 -5.10 -23.81 -6.26
CA THR A 751 -5.87 -23.95 -5.02
C THR A 751 -5.60 -22.80 -4.06
N ASN A 752 -6.46 -22.64 -3.04
CA ASN A 752 -6.36 -21.62 -2.00
C ASN A 752 -5.22 -21.85 -0.98
N SER A 753 -4.04 -22.24 -1.46
CA SER A 753 -2.83 -22.55 -0.69
C SER A 753 -2.23 -21.37 0.10
N TRP A 754 -2.76 -20.15 -0.06
CA TRP A 754 -2.50 -19.00 0.83
C TRP A 754 -3.38 -19.01 2.09
N GLU A 755 -4.24 -20.00 2.26
CA GLU A 755 -5.05 -20.16 3.46
C GLU A 755 -4.43 -21.16 4.43
N ARG A 756 -5.11 -21.41 5.55
CA ARG A 756 -4.61 -22.32 6.58
C ARG A 756 -4.55 -23.75 6.04
N ALA A 757 -3.61 -24.53 6.56
CA ALA A 757 -3.54 -25.97 6.30
C ALA A 757 -4.76 -26.76 6.86
N ASP A 758 -5.58 -26.15 7.72
CA ASP A 758 -6.87 -26.70 8.19
C ASP A 758 -8.11 -26.10 7.49
N SER A 759 -7.93 -25.08 6.63
CA SER A 759 -8.95 -24.73 5.63
C SER A 759 -9.01 -25.90 4.64
N PRO A 760 -10.21 -26.37 4.24
CA PRO A 760 -10.28 -27.40 3.22
C PRO A 760 -9.80 -26.81 1.90
N GLU A 761 -8.80 -27.45 1.30
CA GLU A 761 -8.29 -27.06 -0.02
C GLU A 761 -9.42 -27.08 -1.05
N VAL A 762 -9.52 -26.01 -1.83
CA VAL A 762 -10.55 -25.82 -2.88
C VAL A 762 -9.93 -25.30 -4.17
N PRO A 763 -10.41 -25.78 -5.33
CA PRO A 763 -9.94 -25.31 -6.62
C PRO A 763 -10.38 -23.87 -6.90
N LEU A 764 -9.56 -23.18 -7.67
CA LEU A 764 -9.76 -21.82 -8.14
C LEU A 764 -10.14 -21.82 -9.63
N LEU A 765 -10.64 -20.69 -10.12
CA LEU A 765 -10.89 -20.48 -11.55
C LEU A 765 -9.57 -20.62 -12.33
N GLY A 766 -9.58 -21.41 -13.39
CA GLY A 766 -8.52 -21.41 -14.40
C GLY A 766 -8.77 -20.35 -15.47
N TRP A 767 -7.81 -20.19 -16.37
CA TRP A 767 -7.98 -19.33 -17.54
C TRP A 767 -9.18 -19.70 -18.43
N PRO A 768 -9.56 -20.98 -18.64
CA PRO A 768 -10.77 -21.32 -19.39
C PRO A 768 -12.05 -20.74 -18.77
N GLU A 769 -12.23 -20.90 -17.46
CA GLU A 769 -13.41 -20.36 -16.77
C GLU A 769 -13.37 -18.83 -16.70
N ILE A 770 -12.20 -18.22 -16.48
CA ILE A 770 -12.03 -16.76 -16.49
C ILE A 770 -12.39 -16.17 -17.85
N CYS A 771 -11.94 -16.77 -18.96
CA CYS A 771 -12.28 -16.32 -20.31
C CYS A 771 -13.78 -16.47 -20.59
N GLN A 772 -14.41 -17.61 -20.27
CA GLN A 772 -15.85 -17.76 -20.44
C GLN A 772 -16.63 -16.72 -19.62
N LEU A 773 -16.28 -16.52 -18.34
CA LEU A 773 -16.93 -15.55 -17.48
C LEU A 773 -16.74 -14.11 -18.00
N ARG A 774 -15.55 -13.75 -18.50
CA ARG A 774 -15.26 -12.45 -19.13
C ARG A 774 -16.19 -12.22 -20.32
N ASP A 775 -16.33 -13.22 -21.17
CA ASP A 775 -17.12 -13.14 -22.41
C ASP A 775 -18.63 -13.15 -22.13
N GLU A 776 -19.05 -13.74 -21.01
CA GLU A 776 -20.41 -13.61 -20.46
C GLU A 776 -20.64 -12.31 -19.64
N GLY A 777 -19.65 -11.41 -19.56
CA GLY A 777 -19.80 -10.06 -19.00
C GLY A 777 -19.37 -9.87 -17.54
N VAL A 778 -18.59 -10.80 -16.97
CA VAL A 778 -17.97 -10.66 -15.63
C VAL A 778 -16.74 -9.74 -15.71
N GLU A 779 -16.62 -8.86 -14.71
CA GLU A 779 -15.44 -8.03 -14.52
C GLU A 779 -14.39 -8.75 -13.67
N PHE A 780 -13.10 -8.47 -13.89
CA PHE A 780 -12.02 -9.08 -13.13
C PHE A 780 -11.08 -8.01 -12.55
N GLY A 781 -10.65 -8.23 -11.30
CA GLY A 781 -9.72 -7.37 -10.57
C GLY A 781 -8.61 -8.16 -9.89
N SER A 782 -7.62 -7.46 -9.34
CA SER A 782 -6.51 -8.06 -8.59
C SER A 782 -6.84 -8.18 -7.10
N LEU A 783 -6.31 -9.22 -6.47
CA LEU A 783 -6.26 -9.44 -5.03
C LEU A 783 -4.79 -9.59 -4.56
N GLY A 784 -3.84 -9.02 -5.31
CA GLY A 784 -2.40 -9.20 -5.16
C GLY A 784 -1.82 -10.34 -6.01
N THR A 785 -0.50 -10.46 -5.98
CA THR A 785 0.25 -11.54 -6.65
C THR A 785 0.22 -12.80 -5.79
N THR A 786 0.50 -12.66 -4.48
CA THR A 786 0.58 -13.75 -3.49
C THR A 786 -0.24 -13.50 -2.21
N TYR A 787 -1.22 -12.59 -2.26
CA TYR A 787 -2.21 -12.31 -1.20
C TYR A 787 -1.62 -11.78 0.13
N GLN A 788 -0.53 -11.01 0.06
CA GLN A 788 0.19 -10.53 1.25
C GLN A 788 -0.50 -9.35 1.97
N PRO A 789 -0.33 -9.21 3.30
CA PRO A 789 -0.73 -8.02 4.05
C PRO A 789 0.20 -6.83 3.73
N LEU A 790 -0.22 -6.03 2.75
CA LEU A 790 0.63 -5.03 2.09
C LEU A 790 1.24 -3.96 3.01
N SER A 791 0.62 -3.64 4.15
CA SER A 791 1.20 -2.66 5.08
C SER A 791 2.44 -3.17 5.81
N LEU A 792 2.65 -4.49 5.86
CA LEU A 792 3.83 -5.09 6.48
C LEU A 792 5.05 -5.06 5.56
N LEU A 793 4.82 -5.09 4.24
CA LEU A 793 5.83 -5.06 3.19
C LEU A 793 6.60 -3.72 3.12
N SER A 794 7.73 -3.74 2.42
CA SER A 794 8.49 -2.56 1.97
C SER A 794 7.91 -1.95 0.68
N PRO A 795 8.28 -0.71 0.31
CA PRO A 795 7.79 -0.07 -0.92
C PRO A 795 8.04 -0.89 -2.19
N THR A 796 9.19 -1.56 -2.31
CA THR A 796 9.53 -2.44 -3.44
C THR A 796 8.62 -3.66 -3.51
N GLU A 797 8.44 -4.37 -2.40
CA GLU A 797 7.54 -5.54 -2.31
C GLU A 797 6.07 -5.16 -2.60
N ILE A 798 5.60 -3.97 -2.20
CA ILE A 798 4.25 -3.49 -2.54
C ILE A 798 4.11 -3.26 -4.05
N VAL A 799 5.14 -2.69 -4.69
CA VAL A 799 5.15 -2.50 -6.15
C VAL A 799 5.24 -3.85 -6.88
N GLN A 800 5.99 -4.83 -6.37
CA GLN A 800 6.03 -6.20 -6.91
C GLN A 800 4.65 -6.88 -6.86
N GLU A 801 3.95 -6.84 -5.72
CA GLU A 801 2.58 -7.38 -5.57
C GLU A 801 1.57 -6.68 -6.50
N ALA A 802 1.79 -5.41 -6.83
CA ALA A 802 0.90 -4.63 -7.69
C ALA A 802 1.18 -4.82 -9.19
N VAL A 803 2.42 -4.61 -9.62
CA VAL A 803 2.84 -4.67 -11.02
C VAL A 803 2.71 -6.08 -11.57
N ARG A 804 3.17 -7.10 -10.84
CA ARG A 804 3.17 -8.48 -11.32
C ARG A 804 1.76 -9.07 -11.40
N SER A 805 0.89 -8.79 -10.43
CA SER A 805 -0.50 -9.21 -10.49
C SER A 805 -1.26 -8.50 -11.61
N ARG A 806 -1.01 -7.20 -11.82
CA ARG A 806 -1.58 -6.46 -12.97
C ARG A 806 -1.12 -7.06 -14.30
N SER A 807 0.18 -7.32 -14.48
CA SER A 807 0.74 -7.90 -15.71
C SER A 807 0.13 -9.27 -16.05
N ILE A 808 0.13 -10.22 -15.10
CA ILE A 808 -0.46 -11.56 -15.28
C ILE A 808 -1.94 -11.47 -15.67
N LEU A 809 -2.69 -10.58 -15.02
CA LEU A 809 -4.12 -10.43 -15.25
C LEU A 809 -4.44 -9.72 -16.58
N GLU A 810 -3.75 -8.63 -16.92
CA GLU A 810 -3.96 -7.89 -18.17
C GLU A 810 -3.58 -8.75 -19.39
N GLN A 811 -2.49 -9.52 -19.32
CA GLN A 811 -2.07 -10.46 -20.36
C GLN A 811 -3.11 -11.56 -20.63
N GLY A 812 -3.60 -12.26 -19.60
CA GLY A 812 -4.56 -13.35 -19.78
C GLY A 812 -6.00 -12.90 -20.03
N LEU A 813 -6.39 -11.71 -19.58
CA LEU A 813 -7.72 -11.14 -19.85
C LEU A 813 -7.83 -10.45 -21.22
N GLY A 814 -6.72 -9.92 -21.75
CA GLY A 814 -6.68 -9.11 -22.98
C GLY A 814 -7.26 -7.69 -22.82
N ARG A 815 -7.36 -7.19 -21.59
CA ARG A 815 -7.91 -5.86 -21.25
C ARG A 815 -7.31 -5.34 -19.94
N SER A 816 -7.34 -4.02 -19.75
CA SER A 816 -6.79 -3.39 -18.54
C SER A 816 -7.58 -3.70 -17.26
N VAL A 817 -6.88 -3.81 -16.14
CA VAL A 817 -7.39 -4.18 -14.82
C VAL A 817 -7.30 -2.98 -13.86
N LYS A 818 -8.38 -2.19 -13.79
CA LYS A 818 -8.48 -0.96 -12.97
C LYS A 818 -8.66 -1.20 -11.46
N THR A 819 -9.01 -2.41 -11.03
CA THR A 819 -9.50 -2.68 -9.66
C THR A 819 -8.57 -3.60 -8.87
N PHE A 820 -8.22 -3.18 -7.65
CA PHE A 820 -7.45 -3.93 -6.66
C PHE A 820 -8.26 -4.08 -5.36
N ALA A 821 -8.26 -5.25 -4.74
CA ALA A 821 -8.81 -5.44 -3.39
C ALA A 821 -7.69 -5.77 -2.40
N TYR A 822 -7.68 -5.09 -1.26
CA TYR A 822 -6.61 -5.22 -0.28
C TYR A 822 -6.74 -6.56 0.50
N PRO A 823 -5.73 -7.45 0.47
CA PRO A 823 -5.75 -8.68 1.27
C PRO A 823 -5.98 -8.37 2.75
N TYR A 824 -6.87 -9.12 3.42
CA TYR A 824 -7.32 -8.86 4.81
C TYR A 824 -7.95 -7.48 5.06
N GLY A 825 -8.24 -6.70 4.01
CA GLY A 825 -8.54 -5.27 4.12
C GLY A 825 -7.34 -4.43 4.55
N ASP A 826 -6.12 -4.91 4.35
CA ASP A 826 -4.89 -4.31 4.85
C ASP A 826 -4.31 -3.25 3.92
N PHE A 827 -4.52 -1.98 4.29
CA PHE A 827 -3.93 -0.83 3.62
C PHE A 827 -3.62 0.30 4.62
N ASP A 828 -2.94 1.32 4.11
CA ASP A 828 -2.65 2.61 4.74
C ASP A 828 -2.39 3.65 3.61
N PRO A 829 -2.04 4.92 3.91
CA PRO A 829 -1.79 5.93 2.86
C PRO A 829 -0.62 5.60 1.91
N VAL A 830 0.40 4.88 2.39
CA VAL A 830 1.56 4.48 1.58
C VAL A 830 1.20 3.35 0.64
N VAL A 831 0.46 2.35 1.12
CA VAL A 831 -0.09 1.28 0.28
C VAL A 831 -1.00 1.89 -0.80
N GLN A 832 -1.89 2.82 -0.45
CA GLN A 832 -2.72 3.52 -1.44
C GLN A 832 -1.88 4.26 -2.48
N HIS A 833 -0.86 5.00 -2.06
CA HIS A 833 0.01 5.75 -2.97
C HIS A 833 0.67 4.83 -4.03
N LEU A 834 1.26 3.73 -3.59
CA LEU A 834 1.96 2.78 -4.47
C LEU A 834 1.01 1.98 -5.36
N ILE A 835 -0.12 1.50 -4.83
CA ILE A 835 -1.16 0.80 -5.63
C ILE A 835 -1.74 1.73 -6.70
N GLY A 836 -1.94 3.02 -6.39
CA GLY A 836 -2.35 4.04 -7.36
C GLY A 836 -1.28 4.29 -8.44
N ALA A 837 -0.01 4.43 -8.05
CA ALA A 837 1.10 4.60 -8.97
C ALA A 837 1.25 3.41 -9.94
N CYS A 838 0.99 2.19 -9.49
CA CYS A 838 0.97 0.96 -10.31
C CYS A 838 -0.23 0.86 -11.27
N GLY A 839 -1.18 1.80 -11.20
CA GLY A 839 -2.23 2.00 -12.21
C GLY A 839 -3.62 1.53 -11.82
N TYR A 840 -3.83 1.10 -10.59
CA TYR A 840 -5.17 0.80 -10.10
C TYR A 840 -5.94 2.10 -9.79
N THR A 841 -7.15 2.19 -10.34
CA THR A 841 -8.11 3.30 -10.11
C THR A 841 -8.92 3.06 -8.84
N TYR A 842 -9.32 1.81 -8.60
CA TYR A 842 -10.21 1.42 -7.50
C TYR A 842 -9.50 0.49 -6.51
N GLY A 843 -9.55 0.82 -5.22
CA GLY A 843 -8.96 0.08 -4.12
C GLY A 843 -10.03 -0.32 -3.12
N LEU A 844 -10.35 -1.62 -3.06
CA LEU A 844 -11.46 -2.17 -2.28
C LEU A 844 -10.98 -2.62 -0.90
N SER A 845 -11.53 -2.00 0.14
CA SER A 845 -11.26 -2.33 1.55
C SER A 845 -12.26 -3.34 2.11
N CYS A 846 -12.05 -3.75 3.36
CA CYS A 846 -13.05 -4.43 4.19
C CYS A 846 -13.65 -3.48 5.25
N LEU A 847 -13.61 -2.16 4.99
CA LEU A 847 -14.31 -1.18 5.82
C LEU A 847 -15.80 -1.21 5.48
N SER A 848 -16.64 -1.52 6.46
CA SER A 848 -18.10 -1.52 6.30
C SER A 848 -18.64 -0.13 5.92
N GLY A 849 -19.31 -0.02 4.77
CA GLY A 849 -19.90 1.22 4.27
C GLY A 849 -20.55 1.14 2.90
N VAL A 850 -21.56 1.99 2.71
CA VAL A 850 -21.94 2.52 1.39
C VAL A 850 -20.99 3.66 1.02
N ASN A 851 -20.63 3.77 -0.26
CA ASN A 851 -19.79 4.84 -0.77
C ASN A 851 -20.63 5.90 -1.48
N GLY A 852 -20.14 7.14 -1.51
CA GLY A 852 -20.65 8.19 -2.40
C GLY A 852 -19.64 8.57 -3.48
N LEU A 853 -20.07 9.25 -4.55
CA LEU A 853 -19.22 9.64 -5.68
C LEU A 853 -17.92 10.39 -5.28
N ASN A 854 -17.93 11.10 -4.15
CA ASN A 854 -16.78 11.85 -3.61
C ASN A 854 -15.87 11.03 -2.65
N ASN A 855 -16.04 9.71 -2.54
CA ASN A 855 -15.13 8.88 -1.74
C ASN A 855 -13.76 8.73 -2.43
N ASN A 856 -12.69 8.58 -1.64
CA ASN A 856 -11.40 8.15 -2.15
C ASN A 856 -11.56 6.77 -2.83
N LEU A 857 -11.31 6.72 -4.14
CA LEU A 857 -11.46 5.50 -4.95
C LEU A 857 -10.51 4.38 -4.52
N LEU A 858 -9.36 4.70 -3.91
CA LEU A 858 -8.44 3.74 -3.29
C LEU A 858 -8.77 3.39 -1.82
N ALA A 859 -9.97 3.76 -1.36
CA ALA A 859 -10.45 3.48 0.00
C ALA A 859 -11.93 3.05 0.00
N LEU A 860 -12.40 2.44 -1.08
CA LEU A 860 -13.81 2.08 -1.25
C LEU A 860 -14.21 1.03 -0.20
N ARG A 861 -15.35 1.29 0.42
CA ARG A 861 -15.95 0.51 1.50
C ARG A 861 -16.77 -0.64 0.92
N ARG A 862 -16.84 -1.75 1.64
CA ARG A 862 -17.60 -2.94 1.24
C ARG A 862 -18.46 -3.47 2.37
N ILE A 863 -19.58 -4.07 2.01
CA ILE A 863 -20.48 -4.77 2.91
C ILE A 863 -20.09 -6.26 2.84
N ASP A 864 -19.27 -6.67 3.80
CA ASP A 864 -18.91 -8.06 4.05
C ASP A 864 -20.18 -8.86 4.41
N LEU A 865 -20.44 -9.94 3.67
CA LEU A 865 -21.57 -10.84 3.91
C LEU A 865 -21.07 -12.19 4.42
N MET A 866 -21.70 -12.66 5.49
CA MET A 866 -21.36 -13.90 6.17
C MET A 866 -22.36 -15.00 5.81
N GLY A 867 -21.94 -16.27 5.84
CA GLY A 867 -22.87 -17.42 5.67
C GLY A 867 -23.94 -17.50 6.75
N SER A 868 -23.73 -16.81 7.87
CA SER A 868 -24.67 -16.68 9.00
C SER A 868 -25.62 -15.49 8.91
N ASP A 869 -25.44 -14.55 7.97
CA ASP A 869 -26.31 -13.38 7.87
C ASP A 869 -27.70 -13.79 7.35
N SER A 870 -28.75 -13.47 8.10
CA SER A 870 -30.13 -13.70 7.66
C SER A 870 -30.53 -12.73 6.54
N LEU A 871 -31.64 -13.01 5.85
CA LEU A 871 -32.19 -12.06 4.87
C LEU A 871 -32.57 -10.70 5.52
N SER A 872 -32.84 -10.70 6.83
CA SER A 872 -33.08 -9.47 7.61
C SER A 872 -31.79 -8.72 7.90
N ASP A 873 -30.69 -9.41 8.21
CA ASP A 873 -29.36 -8.82 8.35
C ASP A 873 -28.91 -8.20 7.02
N PHE A 874 -29.08 -8.90 5.91
CA PHE A 874 -28.79 -8.41 4.55
C PHE A 874 -29.58 -7.15 4.20
N ALA A 875 -30.90 -7.16 4.42
CA ALA A 875 -31.74 -5.98 4.23
C ALA A 875 -31.30 -4.80 5.12
N THR A 876 -30.90 -5.08 6.36
CA THR A 876 -30.42 -4.06 7.31
C THR A 876 -29.07 -3.49 6.88
N GLN A 877 -28.12 -4.33 6.50
CA GLN A 877 -26.80 -3.97 5.97
C GLN A 877 -26.92 -3.04 4.75
N LEU A 878 -27.86 -3.31 3.83
CA LEU A 878 -28.15 -2.45 2.67
C LEU A 878 -28.81 -1.12 3.04
N SER A 879 -29.64 -1.07 4.09
CA SER A 879 -30.46 0.11 4.42
C SER A 879 -29.68 1.32 4.96
N TYR A 880 -28.43 1.10 5.39
CA TYR A 880 -27.45 2.07 5.89
C TYR A 880 -27.90 3.19 6.85
N LYS A 881 -28.97 2.95 7.62
CA LYS A 881 -29.22 3.70 8.86
C LYS A 881 -28.35 3.14 9.98
N LEU A 882 -27.37 3.90 10.46
CA LEU A 882 -26.59 3.54 11.64
C LEU A 882 -27.49 3.41 12.87
N PRO A 883 -27.33 2.30 13.62
CA PRO A 883 -27.03 2.45 15.03
C PRO A 883 -25.74 1.72 15.42
N ILE A 884 -24.86 2.40 16.15
CA ILE A 884 -23.60 1.86 16.72
C ILE A 884 -23.86 0.62 17.59
N VAL A 885 -25.08 0.48 18.12
CA VAL A 885 -25.56 -0.61 18.97
C VAL A 885 -25.42 -2.00 18.32
N SER A 886 -25.61 -2.16 17.00
CA SER A 886 -25.66 -3.49 16.38
C SER A 886 -24.30 -4.24 16.44
N ARG A 887 -23.19 -3.54 16.21
CA ARG A 887 -21.83 -4.10 16.38
C ARG A 887 -21.53 -4.47 17.83
N ILE A 888 -22.02 -3.66 18.77
CA ILE A 888 -21.84 -3.87 20.21
C ILE A 888 -22.64 -5.09 20.68
N TYR A 889 -23.91 -5.21 20.27
CA TYR A 889 -24.77 -6.37 20.57
C TYR A 889 -24.28 -7.67 19.90
N ARG A 890 -23.80 -7.62 18.65
CA ARG A 890 -23.31 -8.81 17.92
C ARG A 890 -22.06 -9.39 18.59
N ARG A 891 -21.06 -8.55 18.88
CA ARG A 891 -19.87 -8.95 19.67
C ARG A 891 -20.21 -9.34 21.10
N ALA A 892 -21.22 -8.74 21.73
CA ALA A 892 -21.67 -9.17 23.06
C ALA A 892 -22.38 -10.53 23.06
N SER A 893 -23.17 -10.86 22.02
CA SER A 893 -23.81 -12.18 21.88
C SER A 893 -22.76 -13.29 21.73
N GLU A 894 -21.76 -13.07 20.89
CA GLU A 894 -20.58 -13.94 20.78
C GLU A 894 -19.80 -13.97 22.11
N PHE A 895 -19.62 -12.81 22.76
CA PHE A 895 -19.04 -12.69 24.10
C PHE A 895 -19.93 -13.16 25.26
N VAL A 896 -21.12 -13.73 25.01
CA VAL A 896 -21.90 -14.46 26.02
C VAL A 896 -21.77 -15.97 25.79
N ARG A 897 -22.10 -16.49 24.61
CA ARG A 897 -22.24 -17.95 24.37
C ARG A 897 -21.01 -18.79 24.77
N HIS A 898 -19.79 -18.40 24.39
CA HIS A 898 -18.54 -19.11 24.74
C HIS A 898 -18.03 -18.81 26.19
N LEU A 899 -18.91 -18.43 27.12
CA LEU A 899 -18.71 -18.48 28.59
C LEU A 899 -19.83 -19.29 29.27
N ALA A 900 -20.81 -19.77 28.49
CA ALA A 900 -21.84 -20.72 28.92
C ALA A 900 -21.55 -22.12 28.33
N GLY A 901 -20.27 -22.43 28.16
CA GLY A 901 -19.74 -23.66 27.53
C GLY A 901 -18.30 -23.97 27.98
N HIS A 902 -17.90 -23.42 29.12
CA HIS A 902 -16.70 -23.69 29.91
C HIS A 902 -17.15 -23.74 31.38
#